data_AF-A0A836FV90-F1
#
_entry.id   AF-A0A836FV90-F1
#
_cell.length_a   1.000
_cell.length_b   1.000
_cell.length_c   1.000
_cell.angle_alpha   90.00
_cell.angle_beta   90.00
_cell.angle_gamma   90.00
#
_symmetry.space_group_name_H-M   'P 1'
#
loop_
_entity.id
_entity.type
_entity.pdbx_description
1 polymer ?
#
loop_
_entity_poly.entity_id
_entity_poly.type
_entity_poly.pdbx_seq_one_letter_code
_entity_poly.pdbx_strand_id
1 'polypeptide(L)'
;MATLTAADYAVIGALILISSGIGVYYWLIGGRQKSTEEYFMANKSMRMIPVAIGLMVSYLSAVSLLGVSSENYVYGTQYAVINISYGLATPLAAYFYLPVFFKLGTASTFEYLQKRFGTTTRLIASFAFLLQLLLYSGVVLYAPALALEATTGLSTTASVIGLGLICTFYSTIGGIKAVLITDVFQGLLMLIAVVTVIVTAAVATGGLDRIWQIAEEGSRLEFNNISPDPTVRHTWWSLTLGGFFTYLSLYSVNQVQVQRMLTVSNLAAAQRALWWSWPMASIMSLTLCFSGLAIYAKYRNCDPLTEGRISSNDQLMPLYVMDMLSDYPGVPGLFIAGIFSAGLSTISATVNSLSAVILEDYIKPLWRIRNKDLSATTSIIISKILALVVGLSCVAVGFLAQYLGGLLQAALTIFGVVGGPMLGLYTLGMFLPSCNQRGAIAGFILSLMFSLWIGFGQPKPPIPRLNVSTDDCGFNNTIMFRDGKSLIYTNSRYELQSILPLLSHPPVSSYATIGSTRRGRDITVEFVHVRHVERRQEAAPLLQCDDGPTSSPSAPLTDGEDALAECRQIPVNVRRSTMEFTSLLKSMLSACQCHARGTTISQLERDIGSDQFPPNEHYFGLVNFGNTCYSNSVLQALYFCRPFREKVLEYKARNKRTKETLLTCLADLFYSIATQKKKVGSIAPKKFIARLRKEKEEFDNYMQQDAHEFLNFLINHINEIILAERTQSKPTGGKCGAGDAAGSPPEPTWVHEIFQGILTSETRCLNCETVSSKDEDFFDLQVDVDQNTSITHCLRCFSNTETLCSDNKFKCDHCSSYQEAQKRMRVKKLPMILALHLKRFKYVEQYNRHIKVSHRVVFPLELRLFNTSDDAVNPDRLYDLVAVVIHCGSGPNRGHYISIVKSHGFWLLFDDDMVDKIDASTIEDFYGLTSDIQKSSETGYILFYQSRDCS
;
A
#
# COMPACT_ATOMS: atom_id res chain seq x y z
N MET A 1 10.74 8.98 -23.63
CA MET A 1 10.06 10.13 -22.97
C MET A 1 10.89 11.37 -23.24
N ALA A 2 10.27 12.54 -23.37
CA ALA A 2 11.01 13.80 -23.37
C ALA A 2 11.67 14.02 -22.00
N THR A 3 12.78 14.72 -21.97
CA THR A 3 13.53 15.08 -20.75
C THR A 3 13.67 16.59 -20.66
N LEU A 4 13.82 17.13 -19.45
CA LEU A 4 14.05 18.57 -19.24
C LEU A 4 15.23 19.11 -20.08
N THR A 5 15.02 20.27 -20.69
CA THR A 5 16.02 20.98 -21.49
C THR A 5 16.92 21.86 -20.61
N ALA A 6 18.02 22.38 -21.17
CA ALA A 6 18.89 23.32 -20.45
C ALA A 6 18.15 24.59 -19.98
N ALA A 7 17.12 25.04 -20.71
CA ALA A 7 16.27 26.16 -20.31
C ALA A 7 15.44 25.84 -19.06
N ASP A 8 14.93 24.60 -18.95
CA ASP A 8 14.16 24.16 -17.79
C ASP A 8 15.02 24.12 -16.52
N TYR A 9 16.23 23.57 -16.62
CA TYR A 9 17.21 23.60 -15.52
C TYR A 9 17.62 25.03 -15.14
N ALA A 10 17.70 25.96 -16.10
CA ALA A 10 17.97 27.37 -15.81
C ALA A 10 16.82 28.03 -15.01
N VAL A 11 15.56 27.72 -15.32
CA VAL A 11 14.38 28.21 -14.57
C VAL A 11 14.35 27.64 -13.15
N ILE A 12 14.60 26.33 -12.98
CA ILE A 12 14.69 25.68 -11.67
C ILE A 12 15.85 26.26 -10.83
N GLY A 13 17.01 26.48 -11.46
CA GLY A 13 18.16 27.14 -10.84
C GLY A 13 17.85 28.57 -10.40
N ALA A 14 17.15 29.35 -11.23
CA ALA A 14 16.74 30.71 -10.91
C ALA A 14 15.80 30.76 -9.71
N LEU A 15 14.80 29.86 -9.60
CA LEU A 15 13.96 29.71 -8.40
C LEU A 15 14.80 29.51 -7.13
N ILE A 16 15.75 28.56 -7.18
CA ILE A 16 16.58 28.19 -6.03
C ILE A 16 17.47 29.37 -5.61
N LEU A 17 18.06 30.07 -6.57
CA LEU A 17 18.89 31.25 -6.35
C LEU A 17 18.08 32.43 -5.79
N ILE A 18 16.87 32.70 -6.30
CA ILE A 18 16.00 33.77 -5.78
C ILE A 18 15.54 33.45 -4.35
N SER A 19 15.08 32.22 -4.10
CA SER A 19 14.63 31.80 -2.75
C SER A 19 15.77 31.90 -1.73
N SER A 20 16.96 31.41 -2.09
CA SER A 20 18.15 31.49 -1.23
C SER A 20 18.64 32.93 -1.05
N GLY A 21 18.59 33.73 -2.12
CA GLY A 21 18.95 35.15 -2.13
C GLY A 21 18.07 36.00 -1.21
N ILE A 22 16.75 35.76 -1.19
CA ILE A 22 15.83 36.42 -0.24
C ILE A 22 16.21 36.08 1.21
N GLY A 23 16.55 34.82 1.50
CA GLY A 23 17.04 34.38 2.81
C GLY A 23 18.31 35.12 3.25
N VAL A 24 19.31 35.20 2.37
CA VAL A 24 20.59 35.90 2.63
C VAL A 24 20.38 37.42 2.74
N TYR A 25 19.55 38.01 1.89
CA TYR A 25 19.22 39.44 1.90
C TYR A 25 18.65 39.90 3.25
N TYR A 26 17.63 39.20 3.76
CA TYR A 26 17.02 39.53 5.04
C TYR A 26 17.94 39.24 6.24
N TRP A 27 18.86 38.28 6.12
CA TRP A 27 19.90 38.08 7.13
C TRP A 27 20.92 39.23 7.18
N LEU A 28 21.35 39.75 6.02
CA LEU A 28 22.31 40.86 5.96
C LEU A 28 21.70 42.20 6.42
N ILE A 29 20.48 42.52 5.97
CA ILE A 29 19.85 43.84 6.16
C ILE A 29 18.96 43.87 7.41
N GLY A 30 18.36 42.74 7.80
CA GLY A 30 17.53 42.60 9.01
C GLY A 30 18.36 42.45 10.29
N GLY A 31 19.27 43.38 10.55
CA GLY A 31 20.03 43.49 11.80
C GLY A 31 20.94 42.30 12.17
N ARG A 32 21.05 41.27 11.30
CA ARG A 32 21.60 39.92 11.55
C ARG A 32 20.77 39.03 12.51
N GLN A 33 19.49 39.34 12.73
CA GLN A 33 18.58 38.67 13.67
C GLN A 33 19.16 38.64 15.10
N LYS A 34 19.16 39.79 15.78
CA LYS A 34 19.79 39.96 17.10
C LYS A 34 18.88 39.65 18.28
N SER A 35 17.62 39.28 18.04
CA SER A 35 16.70 38.75 19.06
C SER A 35 15.95 37.52 18.54
N THR A 36 15.46 36.68 19.46
CA THR A 36 14.54 35.58 19.10
C THR A 36 13.18 36.09 18.62
N GLU A 37 12.75 37.26 19.10
CA GLU A 37 11.52 37.92 18.62
C GLU A 37 11.65 38.40 17.17
N GLU A 38 12.84 38.85 16.76
CA GLU A 38 13.12 39.18 15.35
C GLU A 38 13.13 37.90 14.49
N TYR A 39 13.74 36.81 14.99
CA TYR A 39 13.87 35.55 14.24
C TYR A 39 12.55 34.76 14.09
N PHE A 40 11.71 34.72 15.13
CA PHE A 40 10.47 33.92 15.16
C PHE A 40 9.18 34.73 15.02
N MET A 41 9.20 36.05 15.28
CA MET A 41 8.01 36.93 15.23
C MET A 41 8.19 38.18 14.36
N ALA A 42 9.35 38.34 13.70
CA ALA A 42 9.67 39.50 12.85
C ALA A 42 9.43 40.86 13.54
N ASN A 43 9.60 40.94 14.87
CA ASN A 43 9.27 42.12 15.69
C ASN A 43 7.86 42.70 15.42
N LYS A 44 6.89 41.82 15.09
CA LYS A 44 5.50 42.16 14.74
C LYS A 44 5.37 43.19 13.58
N SER A 45 6.38 43.25 12.71
CA SER A 45 6.51 44.26 11.65
C SER A 45 5.93 43.85 10.28
N MET A 46 5.30 42.67 10.17
CA MET A 46 4.84 42.15 8.89
C MET A 46 3.55 42.84 8.41
N ARG A 47 3.49 43.06 7.09
CA ARG A 47 2.29 43.55 6.41
C ARG A 47 1.28 42.42 6.24
N MET A 48 -0.01 42.78 6.16
CA MET A 48 -1.13 41.83 6.05
C MET A 48 -1.03 40.88 4.85
N ILE A 49 -0.67 41.38 3.66
CA ILE A 49 -0.70 40.59 2.41
C ILE A 49 0.34 39.44 2.41
N PRO A 50 1.63 39.66 2.72
CA PRO A 50 2.59 38.56 2.89
C PRO A 50 2.16 37.53 3.93
N VAL A 51 1.51 37.96 5.01
CA VAL A 51 0.97 37.03 6.00
C VAL A 51 -0.18 36.22 5.40
N ALA A 52 -1.19 36.83 4.79
CA ALA A 52 -2.31 36.13 4.15
C ALA A 52 -1.86 35.08 3.11
N ILE A 53 -0.89 35.44 2.25
CA ILE A 53 -0.29 34.49 1.29
C ILE A 53 0.48 33.39 2.03
N GLY A 54 1.28 33.75 3.05
CA GLY A 54 1.99 32.77 3.86
C GLY A 54 1.07 31.79 4.60
N LEU A 55 -0.09 32.24 5.09
CA LEU A 55 -1.11 31.37 5.71
C LEU A 55 -1.64 30.36 4.68
N MET A 56 -1.98 30.82 3.47
CA MET A 56 -2.43 30.01 2.34
C MET A 56 -1.40 28.94 1.94
N VAL A 57 -0.18 29.38 1.60
CA VAL A 57 0.85 28.51 1.01
C VAL A 57 1.35 27.46 1.99
N SER A 58 1.36 27.74 3.31
CA SER A 58 1.86 26.82 4.34
C SER A 58 1.20 25.44 4.38
N TYR A 59 -0.03 25.30 3.87
CA TYR A 59 -0.71 23.99 3.73
C TYR A 59 -1.16 23.64 2.31
N LEU A 60 -1.16 24.60 1.38
CA LEU A 60 -1.22 24.30 -0.06
C LEU A 60 0.15 23.85 -0.57
N SER A 61 0.68 22.78 0.02
CA SER A 61 2.00 22.24 -0.26
C SER A 61 2.06 21.47 -1.59
N ALA A 62 3.24 20.95 -1.96
CA ALA A 62 3.40 20.07 -3.12
C ALA A 62 2.46 18.85 -3.07
N VAL A 63 2.07 18.39 -1.87
CA VAL A 63 1.06 17.34 -1.66
C VAL A 63 -0.33 17.77 -2.13
N SER A 64 -0.72 19.03 -1.92
CA SER A 64 -1.99 19.55 -2.43
C SER A 64 -1.96 19.66 -3.95
N LEU A 65 -0.85 20.13 -4.52
CA LEU A 65 -0.69 20.36 -5.96
C LEU A 65 -0.83 19.05 -6.77
N LEU A 66 -0.09 18.01 -6.38
CA LEU A 66 -0.13 16.70 -7.04
C LEU A 66 -1.35 15.87 -6.60
N GLY A 67 -1.64 15.87 -5.30
CA GLY A 67 -2.65 15.00 -4.71
C GLY A 67 -4.09 15.43 -4.99
N VAL A 68 -4.42 16.73 -5.00
CA VAL A 68 -5.79 17.20 -5.29
C VAL A 68 -6.14 17.02 -6.76
N SER A 69 -5.18 17.25 -7.67
CA SER A 69 -5.39 17.00 -9.10
C SER A 69 -5.57 15.51 -9.38
N SER A 70 -4.76 14.65 -8.74
CA SER A 70 -4.93 13.19 -8.77
C SER A 70 -6.28 12.74 -8.17
N GLU A 71 -6.74 13.34 -7.06
CA GLU A 71 -8.02 13.01 -6.43
C GLU A 71 -9.19 13.28 -7.39
N ASN A 72 -9.19 14.44 -8.04
CA ASN A 72 -10.25 14.82 -8.99
C ASN A 72 -10.25 13.97 -10.26
N TYR A 73 -9.09 13.50 -10.70
CA TYR A 73 -8.97 12.59 -11.85
C TYR A 73 -9.54 11.20 -11.55
N VAL A 74 -9.23 10.63 -10.37
CA VAL A 74 -9.55 9.23 -10.02
C VAL A 74 -10.92 9.07 -9.35
N TYR A 75 -11.35 10.05 -8.54
CA TYR A 75 -12.53 9.99 -7.67
C TYR A 75 -13.54 11.13 -7.91
N GLY A 76 -13.25 12.07 -8.82
CA GLY A 76 -14.17 13.15 -9.20
C GLY A 76 -14.16 14.38 -8.29
N THR A 77 -15.06 15.32 -8.58
CA THR A 77 -15.03 16.69 -8.05
C THR A 77 -15.50 16.87 -6.61
N GLN A 78 -15.97 15.81 -5.94
CA GLN A 78 -16.63 15.90 -4.63
C GLN A 78 -15.75 16.61 -3.58
N TYR A 79 -14.43 16.44 -3.63
CA TYR A 79 -13.45 17.10 -2.75
C TYR A 79 -13.56 18.64 -2.73
N ALA A 80 -13.99 19.27 -3.84
CA ALA A 80 -14.10 20.73 -3.94
C ALA A 80 -15.03 21.36 -2.87
N VAL A 81 -15.99 20.58 -2.35
CA VAL A 81 -16.92 20.99 -1.27
C VAL A 81 -16.20 21.45 0.01
N ILE A 82 -14.98 20.96 0.26
CA ILE A 82 -14.19 21.30 1.46
C ILE A 82 -13.94 22.81 1.64
N ASN A 83 -13.96 23.57 0.55
CA ASN A 83 -13.77 25.03 0.55
C ASN A 83 -14.93 25.79 1.24
N ILE A 84 -16.13 25.21 1.24
CA ILE A 84 -17.30 25.74 1.98
C ILE A 84 -17.05 25.60 3.48
N SER A 85 -16.56 24.44 3.92
CA SER A 85 -16.18 24.13 5.30
C SER A 85 -15.14 25.11 5.85
N TYR A 86 -14.18 25.48 5.01
CA TYR A 86 -13.13 26.44 5.34
C TYR A 86 -13.74 27.83 5.61
N GLY A 87 -14.65 28.30 4.75
CA GLY A 87 -15.36 29.57 4.95
C GLY A 87 -16.24 29.60 6.19
N LEU A 88 -16.91 28.48 6.51
CA LEU A 88 -17.69 28.34 7.76
C LEU A 88 -16.82 28.34 9.02
N ALA A 89 -15.59 27.84 8.93
CA ALA A 89 -14.65 27.77 10.06
C ALA A 89 -13.84 29.06 10.27
N THR A 90 -13.63 29.88 9.23
CA THR A 90 -12.88 31.15 9.32
C THR A 90 -13.38 32.12 10.40
N PRO A 91 -14.70 32.38 10.58
CA PRO A 91 -15.20 33.23 11.67
C PRO A 91 -14.81 32.74 13.06
N LEU A 92 -14.88 31.42 13.31
CA LEU A 92 -14.52 30.85 14.61
C LEU A 92 -13.02 31.05 14.89
N ALA A 93 -12.18 30.73 13.90
CA ALA A 93 -10.74 30.95 13.98
C ALA A 93 -10.39 32.43 14.27
N ALA A 94 -11.00 33.36 13.52
CA ALA A 94 -10.71 34.79 13.58
C ALA A 94 -11.21 35.49 14.86
N TYR A 95 -12.38 35.12 15.38
CA TYR A 95 -13.03 35.84 16.48
C TYR A 95 -12.95 35.14 17.84
N PHE A 96 -12.78 33.81 17.88
CA PHE A 96 -12.75 33.07 19.15
C PHE A 96 -11.33 32.63 19.53
N TYR A 97 -10.57 32.01 18.62
CA TYR A 97 -9.24 31.48 18.95
C TYR A 97 -8.12 32.54 18.83
N LEU A 98 -8.05 33.24 17.70
CA LEU A 98 -6.98 34.20 17.41
C LEU A 98 -6.83 35.31 18.49
N PRO A 99 -7.91 35.91 19.06
CA PRO A 99 -7.75 36.95 20.08
C PRO A 99 -7.10 36.45 21.38
N VAL A 100 -7.22 35.16 21.71
CA VAL A 100 -6.58 34.56 22.89
C VAL A 100 -5.07 34.51 22.70
N PHE A 101 -4.61 33.97 21.57
CA PHE A 101 -3.18 33.93 21.24
C PHE A 101 -2.58 35.33 21.01
N PHE A 102 -3.31 36.25 20.38
CA PHE A 102 -2.85 37.62 20.16
C PHE A 102 -2.63 38.40 21.46
N LYS A 103 -3.51 38.21 22.46
CA LYS A 103 -3.33 38.77 23.80
C LYS A 103 -2.17 38.10 24.57
N LEU A 104 -1.89 36.83 24.31
CA LEU A 104 -0.78 36.11 24.95
C LEU A 104 0.57 36.56 24.38
N GLY A 105 0.67 36.72 23.06
CA GLY A 105 1.84 37.24 22.36
C GLY A 105 3.09 36.37 22.44
N THR A 106 2.96 35.08 22.75
CA THR A 106 4.06 34.14 23.01
C THR A 106 4.56 33.46 21.73
N ALA A 107 5.84 33.07 21.72
CA ALA A 107 6.44 32.40 20.56
C ALA A 107 5.93 30.95 20.37
N SER A 108 5.56 30.26 21.44
CA SER A 108 4.92 28.94 21.42
C SER A 108 3.43 29.05 21.80
N THR A 109 2.56 28.37 21.06
CA THR A 109 1.13 28.22 21.41
C THR A 109 0.94 27.36 22.65
N PHE A 110 1.85 26.41 22.92
CA PHE A 110 1.75 25.48 24.05
C PHE A 110 1.99 26.16 25.42
N GLU A 111 2.52 27.39 25.44
CA GLU A 111 2.57 28.20 26.66
C GLU A 111 1.16 28.53 27.21
N TYR A 112 0.16 28.65 26.32
CA TYR A 112 -1.24 28.76 26.72
C TYR A 112 -1.68 27.55 27.58
N LEU A 113 -1.36 26.34 27.13
CA LEU A 113 -1.71 25.11 27.85
C LEU A 113 -0.98 24.98 29.20
N GLN A 114 0.25 25.50 29.31
CA GLN A 114 0.91 25.60 30.62
C GLN A 114 0.19 26.57 31.55
N LYS A 115 -0.21 27.75 31.07
CA LYS A 115 -0.95 28.74 31.89
C LYS A 115 -2.35 28.25 32.27
N ARG A 116 -3.01 27.45 31.41
CA ARG A 116 -4.38 26.95 31.61
C ARG A 116 -4.46 25.65 32.43
N PHE A 117 -3.51 24.74 32.25
CA PHE A 117 -3.54 23.38 32.83
C PHE A 117 -2.25 22.98 33.54
N GLY A 118 -1.08 23.34 33.02
CA GLY A 118 0.23 23.10 33.65
C GLY A 118 1.27 22.48 32.73
N THR A 119 2.52 22.43 33.20
CA THR A 119 3.70 22.07 32.39
C THR A 119 3.61 20.68 31.74
N THR A 120 3.04 19.70 32.43
CA THR A 120 2.86 18.34 31.88
C THR A 120 1.98 18.33 30.61
N THR A 121 0.94 19.18 30.58
CA THR A 121 0.05 19.30 29.43
C THR A 121 0.76 19.98 28.26
N ARG A 122 1.56 21.01 28.54
CA ARG A 122 2.44 21.66 27.53
C ARG A 122 3.36 20.62 26.88
N LEU A 123 4.12 19.86 27.66
CA LEU A 123 5.12 18.92 27.15
C LEU A 123 4.53 17.74 26.34
N ILE A 124 3.39 17.19 26.77
CA ILE A 124 2.69 16.12 26.03
C ILE A 124 2.15 16.66 24.69
N ALA A 125 1.55 17.85 24.72
CA ALA A 125 0.98 18.45 23.52
C ALA A 125 2.06 18.90 22.52
N SER A 126 3.11 19.57 22.99
CA SER A 126 4.23 19.98 22.13
C SER A 126 4.95 18.79 21.52
N PHE A 127 5.04 17.65 22.22
CA PHE A 127 5.66 16.43 21.70
C PHE A 127 4.83 15.78 20.59
N ALA A 128 3.52 15.61 20.81
CA ALA A 128 2.63 15.05 19.80
C ALA A 128 2.60 15.94 18.54
N PHE A 129 2.59 17.26 18.71
CA PHE A 129 2.68 18.21 17.60
C PHE A 129 4.02 18.13 16.85
N LEU A 130 5.15 18.02 17.57
CA LEU A 130 6.48 17.87 16.98
C LEU A 130 6.54 16.63 16.10
N LEU A 131 6.03 15.49 16.59
CA LEU A 131 5.95 14.25 15.84
C LEU A 131 5.05 14.38 14.60
N GLN A 132 3.85 14.94 14.76
CA GLN A 132 2.90 15.20 13.66
C GLN A 132 3.55 16.00 12.52
N LEU A 133 4.16 17.13 12.86
CA LEU A 133 4.68 18.06 11.86
C LEU A 133 5.96 17.55 11.20
N LEU A 134 6.78 16.77 11.91
CA LEU A 134 7.95 16.08 11.36
C LEU A 134 7.56 14.94 10.40
N LEU A 135 6.48 14.20 10.69
CA LEU A 135 5.96 13.19 9.75
C LEU A 135 5.38 13.85 8.49
N TYR A 136 4.64 14.95 8.65
CA TYR A 136 4.10 15.70 7.51
C TYR A 136 5.21 16.28 6.60
N SER A 137 6.29 16.85 7.17
CA SER A 137 7.37 17.41 6.35
C SER A 137 8.11 16.35 5.51
N GLY A 138 8.15 15.10 5.97
CA GLY A 138 8.64 13.97 5.17
C GLY A 138 7.78 13.72 3.91
N VAL A 139 6.44 13.68 4.06
CA VAL A 139 5.51 13.54 2.91
C VAL A 139 5.65 14.70 1.93
N VAL A 140 5.81 15.93 2.46
CA VAL A 140 5.98 17.15 1.67
C VAL A 140 7.30 17.17 0.89
N LEU A 141 8.38 16.61 1.44
CA LEU A 141 9.66 16.47 0.74
C LEU A 141 9.61 15.43 -0.39
N TYR A 142 8.80 14.39 -0.24
CA TYR A 142 8.70 13.30 -1.21
C TYR A 142 7.88 13.68 -2.46
N ALA A 143 6.82 14.47 -2.32
CA ALA A 143 6.00 14.97 -3.43
C ALA A 143 6.79 15.61 -4.60
N PRO A 144 7.67 16.63 -4.39
CA PRO A 144 8.48 17.21 -5.46
C PRO A 144 9.56 16.27 -5.99
N ALA A 145 10.05 15.32 -5.18
CA ALA A 145 11.01 14.31 -5.63
C ALA A 145 10.37 13.32 -6.62
N LEU A 146 9.13 12.90 -6.37
CA LEU A 146 8.34 12.06 -7.28
C LEU A 146 8.07 12.76 -8.63
N ALA A 147 7.82 14.07 -8.61
CA ALA A 147 7.67 14.86 -9.82
C ALA A 147 9.00 15.05 -10.59
N LEU A 148 10.13 15.20 -9.89
CA LEU A 148 11.43 15.29 -10.55
C LEU A 148 11.84 13.95 -11.18
N GLU A 149 11.60 12.83 -10.49
CA GLU A 149 11.81 11.48 -11.03
C GLU A 149 11.04 11.27 -12.35
N ALA A 150 9.75 11.62 -12.37
CA ALA A 150 8.88 11.49 -13.54
C ALA A 150 9.28 12.37 -14.74
N THR A 151 10.06 13.44 -14.53
CA THR A 151 10.42 14.43 -15.58
C THR A 151 11.90 14.45 -15.97
N THR A 152 12.78 13.88 -15.15
CA THR A 152 14.24 13.87 -15.37
C THR A 152 14.87 12.49 -15.31
N GLY A 153 14.21 11.49 -14.71
CA GLY A 153 14.83 10.20 -14.37
C GLY A 153 15.87 10.27 -13.24
N LEU A 154 16.01 11.42 -12.57
CA LEU A 154 16.85 11.54 -11.36
C LEU A 154 16.27 10.71 -10.21
N SER A 155 17.15 10.13 -9.39
CA SER A 155 16.69 9.36 -8.24
C SER A 155 15.92 10.23 -7.24
N THR A 156 14.81 9.71 -6.73
CA THR A 156 14.03 10.32 -5.65
C THR A 156 14.91 10.65 -4.44
N THR A 157 15.84 9.75 -4.09
CA THR A 157 16.85 9.94 -3.04
C THR A 157 17.66 11.22 -3.21
N ALA A 158 18.26 11.44 -4.38
CA ALA A 158 19.05 12.66 -4.65
C ALA A 158 18.19 13.92 -4.60
N SER A 159 16.96 13.81 -5.10
CA SER A 159 15.97 14.90 -5.14
C SER A 159 15.52 15.34 -3.74
N VAL A 160 15.20 14.40 -2.85
CA VAL A 160 14.84 14.66 -1.44
C VAL A 160 16.01 15.32 -0.69
N ILE A 161 17.23 14.80 -0.84
CA ILE A 161 18.42 15.36 -0.19
C ILE A 161 18.68 16.79 -0.68
N GLY A 162 18.76 16.99 -1.99
CA GLY A 162 19.06 18.31 -2.57
C GLY A 162 18.05 19.37 -2.15
N LEU A 163 16.75 19.08 -2.30
CA LEU A 163 15.68 20.00 -1.95
C LEU A 163 15.66 20.34 -0.44
N GLY A 164 15.79 19.32 0.41
CA GLY A 164 15.75 19.51 1.85
C GLY A 164 16.97 20.25 2.40
N LEU A 165 18.17 20.02 1.85
CA LEU A 165 19.37 20.79 2.21
C LEU A 165 19.25 22.27 1.80
N ILE A 166 18.81 22.56 0.57
CA ILE A 166 18.56 23.92 0.09
C ILE A 166 17.54 24.63 0.99
N CYS A 167 16.42 23.97 1.30
CA CYS A 167 15.39 24.52 2.17
C CYS A 167 15.93 24.82 3.57
N THR A 168 16.64 23.85 4.16
CA THR A 168 17.23 23.98 5.51
C THR A 168 18.21 25.15 5.57
N PHE A 169 19.04 25.34 4.54
CA PHE A 169 20.02 26.42 4.46
C PHE A 169 19.38 27.81 4.56
N TYR A 170 18.50 28.18 3.62
CA TYR A 170 17.95 29.55 3.61
C TYR A 170 16.95 29.78 4.76
N SER A 171 16.24 28.74 5.23
CA SER A 171 15.33 28.84 6.39
C SER A 171 16.07 29.12 7.68
N THR A 172 17.18 28.41 7.92
CA THR A 172 18.05 28.58 9.09
C THR A 172 18.61 30.00 9.14
N ILE A 173 19.04 30.53 7.99
CA ILE A 173 19.67 31.84 7.87
C ILE A 173 18.65 32.99 7.88
N GLY A 174 17.50 32.85 7.24
CA GLY A 174 16.56 33.96 6.97
C GLY A 174 15.56 34.29 8.07
N GLY A 175 15.15 33.33 8.91
CA GLY A 175 14.10 33.52 9.92
C GLY A 175 12.70 33.82 9.32
N ILE A 176 11.69 34.00 10.16
CA ILE A 176 10.28 34.05 9.70
C ILE A 176 9.99 35.19 8.72
N LYS A 177 10.73 36.31 8.83
CA LYS A 177 10.59 37.46 7.92
C LYS A 177 11.01 37.12 6.48
N ALA A 178 12.09 36.36 6.31
CA ALA A 178 12.50 35.90 5.00
C ALA A 178 11.52 34.85 4.47
N VAL A 179 11.13 33.87 5.31
CA VAL A 179 10.18 32.80 4.97
C VAL A 179 8.86 33.38 4.42
N LEU A 180 8.28 34.36 5.11
CA LEU A 180 7.04 35.01 4.66
C LEU A 180 7.17 35.77 3.33
N ILE A 181 8.37 36.19 2.93
CA ILE A 181 8.62 36.87 1.64
C ILE A 181 8.95 35.85 0.54
N THR A 182 9.69 34.77 0.85
CA THR A 182 9.85 33.65 -0.08
C THR A 182 8.50 33.01 -0.41
N ASP A 183 7.59 32.90 0.57
CA ASP A 183 6.24 32.36 0.36
C ASP A 183 5.40 33.19 -0.63
N VAL A 184 5.59 34.53 -0.68
CA VAL A 184 4.91 35.38 -1.67
C VAL A 184 5.38 35.05 -3.08
N PHE A 185 6.68 34.91 -3.28
CA PHE A 185 7.27 34.54 -4.56
C PHE A 185 6.89 33.11 -4.97
N GLN A 186 6.98 32.16 -4.04
CA GLN A 186 6.69 30.75 -4.23
C GLN A 186 5.20 30.50 -4.51
N GLY A 187 4.29 31.18 -3.78
CA GLY A 187 2.84 31.10 -4.02
C GLY A 187 2.41 31.64 -5.39
N LEU A 188 3.11 32.65 -5.92
CA LEU A 188 2.89 33.15 -7.28
C LEU A 188 3.32 32.12 -8.34
N LEU A 189 4.50 31.50 -8.18
CA LEU A 189 4.98 30.46 -9.08
C LEU A 189 4.07 29.23 -9.09
N MET A 190 3.52 28.83 -7.94
CA MET A 190 2.51 27.78 -7.85
C MET A 190 1.27 28.11 -8.67
N LEU A 191 0.73 29.34 -8.53
CA LEU A 191 -0.45 29.75 -9.28
C LEU A 191 -0.18 29.72 -10.79
N ILE A 192 0.96 30.26 -11.23
CA ILE A 192 1.39 30.25 -12.63
C ILE A 192 1.47 28.82 -13.15
N ALA A 193 2.13 27.90 -12.43
CA ALA A 193 2.28 26.51 -12.82
C ALA A 193 0.93 25.79 -13.04
N VAL A 194 -0.05 25.97 -12.16
CA VAL A 194 -1.38 25.35 -12.31
C VAL A 194 -2.18 25.99 -13.45
N VAL A 195 -2.13 27.32 -13.57
CA VAL A 195 -2.81 28.03 -14.68
C VAL A 195 -2.23 27.61 -16.04
N THR A 196 -0.91 27.42 -16.14
CA THR A 196 -0.27 26.90 -17.36
C THR A 196 -0.83 25.53 -17.76
N VAL A 197 -0.97 24.58 -16.82
CA VAL A 197 -1.57 23.25 -17.09
C VAL A 197 -3.00 23.36 -17.61
N ILE A 198 -3.81 24.26 -17.03
CA ILE A 198 -5.20 24.47 -17.44
C ILE A 198 -5.30 25.11 -18.83
N VAL A 199 -4.50 26.14 -19.09
CA VAL A 199 -4.50 26.84 -20.39
C VAL A 199 -4.07 25.89 -21.51
N THR A 200 -3.05 25.06 -21.28
CA THR A 200 -2.55 24.14 -22.32
C THR A 200 -3.52 23.00 -22.58
N ALA A 201 -4.20 22.50 -21.54
CA ALA A 201 -5.29 21.55 -21.71
C ALA A 201 -6.44 22.17 -22.50
N ALA A 202 -6.87 23.39 -22.15
CA ALA A 202 -7.96 24.08 -22.84
C ALA A 202 -7.64 24.32 -24.33
N VAL A 203 -6.40 24.67 -24.68
CA VAL A 203 -5.96 24.77 -26.07
C VAL A 203 -6.00 23.41 -26.77
N ALA A 204 -5.53 22.34 -26.11
CA ALA A 204 -5.50 20.99 -26.68
C ALA A 204 -6.88 20.35 -26.86
N THR A 205 -7.85 20.65 -26.00
CA THR A 205 -9.22 20.10 -26.05
C THR A 205 -10.21 20.98 -26.80
N GLY A 206 -9.80 22.15 -27.29
CA GLY A 206 -10.67 23.09 -28.01
C GLY A 206 -11.58 23.97 -27.13
N GLY A 207 -11.21 24.17 -25.86
CA GLY A 207 -11.89 25.10 -24.93
C GLY A 207 -12.13 24.52 -23.53
N LEU A 208 -12.35 25.41 -22.56
CA LEU A 208 -12.69 25.04 -21.17
C LEU A 208 -14.05 24.32 -21.09
N ASP A 209 -15.02 24.75 -21.88
CA ASP A 209 -16.35 24.13 -21.94
C ASP A 209 -16.28 22.66 -22.39
N ARG A 210 -15.33 22.34 -23.28
CA ARG A 210 -15.13 20.96 -23.75
C ARG A 210 -14.49 20.07 -22.69
N ILE A 211 -13.60 20.61 -21.85
CA ILE A 211 -13.08 19.90 -20.66
C ILE A 211 -14.25 19.57 -19.71
N TRP A 212 -15.14 20.52 -19.46
CA TRP A 212 -16.29 20.32 -18.59
C TRP A 212 -17.24 19.24 -19.12
N GLN A 213 -17.61 19.31 -20.41
CA GLN A 213 -18.40 18.26 -21.07
C GLN A 213 -17.72 16.88 -21.00
N ILE A 214 -16.42 16.81 -21.22
CA ILE A 214 -15.67 15.54 -21.14
C ILE A 214 -15.69 14.97 -19.72
N ALA A 215 -15.57 15.82 -18.69
CA ALA A 215 -15.70 15.42 -17.29
C ALA A 215 -17.14 14.98 -16.93
N GLU A 216 -18.16 15.61 -17.50
CA GLU A 216 -19.57 15.26 -17.32
C GLU A 216 -19.89 13.89 -17.94
N GLU A 217 -19.56 13.70 -19.23
CA GLU A 217 -19.68 12.43 -19.95
C GLU A 217 -18.90 11.31 -19.23
N GLY A 218 -17.75 11.66 -18.61
CA GLY A 218 -16.94 10.74 -17.81
C GLY A 218 -17.48 10.45 -16.40
N SER A 219 -18.59 11.06 -15.95
CA SER A 219 -19.08 10.96 -14.57
C SER A 219 -18.06 11.40 -13.51
N ARG A 220 -17.23 12.42 -13.81
CA ARG A 220 -16.29 13.04 -12.85
C ARG A 220 -16.92 14.22 -12.09
N LEU A 221 -18.01 14.78 -12.61
CA LEU A 221 -18.73 15.90 -12.01
C LEU A 221 -19.73 15.43 -10.94
N GLU A 222 -19.20 14.96 -9.83
CA GLU A 222 -19.99 14.58 -8.65
C GLU A 222 -19.86 15.63 -7.54
N PHE A 223 -20.97 16.32 -7.25
CA PHE A 223 -21.08 17.27 -6.12
C PHE A 223 -22.17 16.87 -5.11
N ASN A 224 -23.14 16.05 -5.56
CA ASN A 224 -24.40 15.77 -4.87
C ASN A 224 -24.40 14.46 -4.07
N ASN A 225 -23.23 13.91 -3.70
CA ASN A 225 -23.17 12.70 -2.87
C ASN A 225 -23.49 13.03 -1.40
N ILE A 226 -24.79 13.10 -1.08
CA ILE A 226 -25.33 13.38 0.26
C ILE A 226 -25.62 12.05 1.00
N SER A 227 -24.62 11.18 1.10
CA SER A 227 -24.69 9.99 1.96
C SER A 227 -24.23 10.31 3.40
N PRO A 228 -24.99 9.91 4.44
CA PRO A 228 -24.54 9.99 5.84
C PRO A 228 -23.60 8.83 6.23
N ASP A 229 -23.32 7.89 5.33
CA ASP A 229 -22.49 6.72 5.59
C ASP A 229 -21.02 7.13 5.87
N PRO A 230 -20.46 6.83 7.06
CA PRO A 230 -19.09 7.18 7.42
C PRO A 230 -18.03 6.28 6.76
N THR A 231 -18.42 5.21 6.06
CA THR A 231 -17.49 4.33 5.32
C THR A 231 -17.14 4.88 3.94
N VAL A 232 -17.96 5.80 3.39
CA VAL A 232 -17.74 6.43 2.09
C VAL A 232 -16.64 7.50 2.20
N ARG A 233 -15.63 7.40 1.32
CA ARG A 233 -14.45 8.27 1.30
C ARG A 233 -14.77 9.76 1.43
N HIS A 234 -15.60 10.27 0.54
CA HIS A 234 -15.97 11.68 0.45
C HIS A 234 -17.49 11.79 0.22
N THR A 235 -18.17 12.41 1.18
CA THR A 235 -19.58 12.78 1.09
C THR A 235 -19.71 14.25 1.42
N TRP A 236 -20.86 14.84 1.12
CA TRP A 236 -21.15 16.22 1.51
C TRP A 236 -20.97 16.43 3.02
N TRP A 237 -21.37 15.46 3.85
CA TRP A 237 -21.20 15.51 5.31
C TRP A 237 -19.76 15.34 5.78
N SER A 238 -19.00 14.39 5.22
CA SER A 238 -17.61 14.17 5.66
C SER A 238 -16.69 15.34 5.27
N LEU A 239 -16.95 16.00 4.14
CA LEU A 239 -16.21 17.19 3.72
C LEU A 239 -16.67 18.47 4.43
N THR A 240 -17.97 18.66 4.70
CA THR A 240 -18.44 19.82 5.47
C THR A 240 -18.02 19.75 6.93
N LEU A 241 -18.40 18.69 7.66
CA LEU A 241 -18.09 18.56 9.09
C LEU A 241 -16.62 18.23 9.33
N GLY A 242 -16.06 17.25 8.61
CA GLY A 242 -14.65 16.88 8.73
C GLY A 242 -13.72 18.00 8.27
N GLY A 243 -14.02 18.65 7.15
CA GLY A 243 -13.27 19.81 6.66
C GLY A 243 -13.32 21.01 7.61
N PHE A 244 -14.43 21.25 8.29
CA PHE A 244 -14.58 22.31 9.30
C PHE A 244 -13.63 22.09 10.48
N PHE A 245 -13.62 20.88 11.07
CA PHE A 245 -12.70 20.56 12.17
C PHE A 245 -11.23 20.49 11.72
N THR A 246 -10.95 19.98 10.52
CA THR A 246 -9.60 20.01 9.93
C THR A 246 -9.11 21.45 9.77
N TYR A 247 -9.93 22.36 9.23
CA TYR A 247 -9.56 23.78 9.12
C TYR A 247 -9.35 24.44 10.47
N LEU A 248 -10.24 24.21 11.45
CA LEU A 248 -10.05 24.76 12.79
C LEU A 248 -8.75 24.28 13.42
N SER A 249 -8.42 23.00 13.27
CA SER A 249 -7.16 22.44 13.76
C SER A 249 -5.95 23.11 13.09
N LEU A 250 -5.97 23.23 11.76
CA LEU A 250 -4.88 23.81 10.97
C LEU A 250 -4.69 25.31 11.21
N TYR A 251 -5.76 26.11 11.22
CA TYR A 251 -5.67 27.58 11.24
C TYR A 251 -5.83 28.21 12.62
N SER A 252 -6.51 27.55 13.57
CA SER A 252 -6.85 28.17 14.87
C SER A 252 -5.84 27.84 15.97
N VAL A 253 -5.30 26.62 15.98
CA VAL A 253 -4.47 26.11 17.10
C VAL A 253 -3.09 25.63 16.69
N ASN A 254 -2.86 25.38 15.40
CA ASN A 254 -1.56 24.95 14.90
C ASN A 254 -0.51 26.05 15.08
N GLN A 255 0.65 25.69 15.62
CA GLN A 255 1.79 26.60 15.80
C GLN A 255 2.14 27.37 14.52
N VAL A 256 2.16 26.73 13.34
CA VAL A 256 2.61 27.37 12.09
C VAL A 256 1.74 28.58 11.74
N GLN A 257 0.41 28.41 11.77
CA GLN A 257 -0.53 29.46 11.40
C GLN A 257 -0.64 30.52 12.48
N VAL A 258 -0.72 30.12 13.76
CA VAL A 258 -0.79 31.07 14.87
C VAL A 258 0.46 31.93 14.95
N GLN A 259 1.65 31.35 14.82
CA GLN A 259 2.91 32.10 14.80
C GLN A 259 2.96 33.13 13.67
N ARG A 260 2.51 32.77 12.45
CA ARG A 260 2.42 33.70 11.31
C ARG A 260 1.46 34.85 11.59
N MET A 261 0.28 34.59 12.16
CA MET A 261 -0.68 35.63 12.54
C MET A 261 -0.15 36.58 13.62
N LEU A 262 0.74 36.09 14.50
CA LEU A 262 1.41 36.91 15.54
C LEU A 262 2.57 37.78 15.01
N THR A 263 2.98 37.64 13.74
CA THR A 263 3.99 38.52 13.10
C THR A 263 3.44 39.90 12.71
N VAL A 264 2.14 40.16 12.92
CA VAL A 264 1.47 41.43 12.60
C VAL A 264 1.25 42.25 13.87
N SER A 265 1.40 43.57 13.77
CA SER A 265 1.34 44.50 14.93
C SER A 265 -0.02 44.60 15.63
N ASN A 266 -1.13 44.27 14.95
CA ASN A 266 -2.48 44.50 15.45
C ASN A 266 -3.46 43.39 15.10
N LEU A 267 -4.32 43.04 16.06
CA LEU A 267 -5.31 41.96 15.96
C LEU A 267 -6.24 42.12 14.75
N ALA A 268 -6.71 43.34 14.47
CA ALA A 268 -7.60 43.59 13.34
C ALA A 268 -6.93 43.29 11.98
N ALA A 269 -5.62 43.54 11.83
CA ALA A 269 -4.88 43.17 10.63
C ALA A 269 -4.58 41.66 10.57
N ALA A 270 -4.36 40.99 11.70
CA ALA A 270 -4.25 39.53 11.74
C ALA A 270 -5.58 38.85 11.35
N GLN A 271 -6.71 39.35 11.87
CA GLN A 271 -8.06 38.91 11.48
C GLN A 271 -8.33 39.14 10.00
N ARG A 272 -7.99 40.32 9.46
CA ARG A 272 -8.10 40.58 8.02
C ARG A 272 -7.17 39.70 7.19
N ALA A 273 -5.96 39.38 7.64
CA ALA A 273 -5.06 38.46 6.94
C ALA A 273 -5.66 37.04 6.84
N LEU A 274 -6.30 36.55 7.90
CA LEU A 274 -6.99 35.26 7.91
C LEU A 274 -8.26 35.27 7.02
N TRP A 275 -9.01 36.37 7.02
CA TRP A 275 -10.14 36.56 6.09
C TRP A 275 -9.69 36.63 4.62
N TRP A 276 -8.51 37.21 4.32
CA TRP A 276 -7.95 37.22 2.97
C TRP A 276 -7.34 35.87 2.57
N SER A 277 -6.83 35.05 3.50
CA SER A 277 -6.26 33.75 3.14
C SER A 277 -7.32 32.74 2.67
N TRP A 278 -8.57 32.80 3.16
CA TRP A 278 -9.65 31.91 2.73
C TRP A 278 -10.00 31.99 1.22
N PRO A 279 -10.34 33.16 0.64
CA PRO A 279 -10.66 33.24 -0.79
C PRO A 279 -9.43 32.91 -1.65
N MET A 280 -8.23 33.29 -1.23
CA MET A 280 -7.00 32.94 -1.95
C MET A 280 -6.76 31.42 -1.97
N ALA A 281 -6.90 30.76 -0.82
CA ALA A 281 -6.80 29.30 -0.71
C ALA A 281 -7.91 28.59 -1.50
N SER A 282 -9.13 29.13 -1.50
CA SER A 282 -10.27 28.57 -2.23
C SER A 282 -10.08 28.68 -3.75
N ILE A 283 -9.60 29.82 -4.24
CA ILE A 283 -9.25 30.00 -5.66
C ILE A 283 -8.16 28.99 -6.06
N MET A 284 -7.08 28.87 -5.29
CA MET A 284 -6.04 27.88 -5.55
C MET A 284 -6.60 26.44 -5.54
N SER A 285 -7.41 26.08 -4.53
CA SER A 285 -8.00 24.74 -4.41
C SER A 285 -8.95 24.40 -5.57
N LEU A 286 -9.82 25.31 -5.98
CA LEU A 286 -10.72 25.10 -7.11
C LEU A 286 -9.96 25.00 -8.44
N THR A 287 -8.90 25.79 -8.59
CA THR A 287 -7.99 25.72 -9.76
C THR A 287 -7.26 24.37 -9.80
N LEU A 288 -6.84 23.83 -8.64
CA LEU A 288 -6.27 22.48 -8.52
C LEU A 288 -7.27 21.35 -8.79
N CYS A 289 -8.55 21.53 -8.43
CA CYS A 289 -9.60 20.57 -8.77
C CYS A 289 -9.83 20.55 -10.29
N PHE A 290 -9.93 21.73 -10.91
CA PHE A 290 -10.13 21.86 -12.35
C PHE A 290 -8.93 21.34 -13.16
N SER A 291 -7.69 21.51 -12.69
CA SER A 291 -6.52 20.94 -13.39
C SER A 291 -6.52 19.41 -13.40
N GLY A 292 -7.09 18.75 -12.38
CA GLY A 292 -7.35 17.31 -12.41
C GLY A 292 -8.31 16.88 -13.53
N LEU A 293 -9.40 17.64 -13.73
CA LEU A 293 -10.33 17.42 -14.84
C LEU A 293 -9.69 17.71 -16.21
N ALA A 294 -8.83 18.72 -16.28
CA ALA A 294 -8.09 19.09 -17.48
C ALA A 294 -7.13 17.98 -17.93
N ILE A 295 -6.44 17.33 -16.97
CA ILE A 295 -5.61 16.15 -17.21
C ILE A 295 -6.48 14.95 -17.64
N TYR A 296 -7.64 14.74 -17.00
CA TYR A 296 -8.59 13.70 -17.41
C TYR A 296 -9.09 13.89 -18.85
N ALA A 297 -9.36 15.13 -19.27
CA ALA A 297 -9.81 15.39 -20.63
C ALA A 297 -8.79 15.02 -21.71
N LYS A 298 -7.48 15.03 -21.38
CA LYS A 298 -6.41 14.54 -22.26
C LYS A 298 -6.30 13.01 -22.26
N TYR A 299 -6.46 12.36 -21.11
CA TYR A 299 -6.20 10.93 -20.92
C TYR A 299 -7.46 10.04 -20.86
N ARG A 300 -8.65 10.58 -21.17
CA ARG A 300 -9.94 9.89 -21.08
C ARG A 300 -9.94 8.46 -21.67
N ASN A 301 -9.38 8.31 -22.87
CA ASN A 301 -9.40 7.08 -23.66
C ASN A 301 -8.12 6.24 -23.52
N CYS A 302 -7.11 6.75 -22.81
CA CYS A 302 -5.89 6.04 -22.52
C CYS A 302 -5.31 6.53 -21.19
N ASP A 303 -5.66 5.82 -20.11
CA ASP A 303 -5.18 6.13 -18.78
C ASP A 303 -3.71 5.68 -18.56
N PRO A 304 -2.78 6.61 -18.24
CA PRO A 304 -1.35 6.30 -18.16
C PRO A 304 -0.96 5.33 -17.04
N LEU A 305 -1.79 5.16 -16.00
CA LEU A 305 -1.51 4.18 -14.95
C LEU A 305 -1.81 2.77 -15.44
N THR A 306 -2.96 2.55 -16.09
CA THR A 306 -3.28 1.24 -16.70
C THR A 306 -2.40 0.92 -17.91
N GLU A 307 -1.93 1.91 -18.65
CA GLU A 307 -0.92 1.73 -19.72
C GLU A 307 0.47 1.35 -19.16
N GLY A 308 0.72 1.59 -17.86
CA GLY A 308 2.01 1.32 -17.23
C GLY A 308 3.08 2.39 -17.48
N ARG A 309 2.69 3.59 -17.95
CA ARG A 309 3.60 4.74 -18.14
C ARG A 309 4.01 5.42 -16.83
N ILE A 310 3.17 5.32 -15.80
CA ILE A 310 3.43 5.83 -14.44
C ILE A 310 3.27 4.74 -13.38
N SER A 311 3.93 4.89 -12.24
CA SER A 311 3.86 3.94 -11.11
C SER A 311 2.90 4.39 -10.01
N SER A 312 2.51 5.67 -9.97
CA SER A 312 1.56 6.23 -9.00
C SER A 312 0.67 7.28 -9.66
N ASN A 313 -0.60 7.40 -9.22
CA ASN A 313 -1.50 8.46 -9.69
C ASN A 313 -0.97 9.87 -9.37
N ASP A 314 -0.15 10.02 -8.32
CA ASP A 314 0.50 11.29 -7.97
C ASP A 314 1.51 11.78 -9.05
N GLN A 315 1.87 10.92 -10.03
CA GLN A 315 2.72 11.27 -11.19
C GLN A 315 1.92 11.77 -12.42
N LEU A 316 0.58 11.77 -12.40
CA LEU A 316 -0.26 12.17 -13.54
C LEU A 316 0.03 13.59 -14.05
N MET A 317 0.11 14.58 -13.14
CA MET A 317 0.36 15.97 -13.54
C MET A 317 1.79 16.21 -14.06
N PRO A 318 2.86 15.67 -13.44
CA PRO A 318 4.21 15.66 -14.02
C PRO A 318 4.28 15.02 -15.41
N LEU A 319 3.61 13.88 -15.63
CA LEU A 319 3.55 13.24 -16.94
C LEU A 319 2.86 14.13 -17.97
N TYR A 320 1.69 14.67 -17.63
CA TYR A 320 0.93 15.58 -18.49
C TYR A 320 1.78 16.76 -18.99
N VAL A 321 2.58 17.34 -18.10
CA VAL A 321 3.48 18.44 -18.46
C VAL A 321 4.57 17.98 -19.43
N MET A 322 5.17 16.81 -19.23
CA MET A 322 6.17 16.30 -20.19
C MET A 322 5.56 15.87 -21.54
N ASP A 323 4.30 15.44 -21.56
CA ASP A 323 3.58 15.05 -22.80
C ASP A 323 3.11 16.24 -23.63
N MET A 324 2.78 17.37 -22.99
CA MET A 324 2.10 18.51 -23.63
C MET A 324 2.95 19.79 -23.70
N LEU A 325 4.05 19.87 -22.94
CA LEU A 325 4.86 21.10 -22.81
C LEU A 325 6.36 20.90 -23.09
N SER A 326 6.82 19.69 -23.41
CA SER A 326 8.23 19.43 -23.78
C SER A 326 8.75 20.32 -24.90
N ASP A 327 7.86 20.68 -25.83
CA ASP A 327 8.19 21.42 -27.04
C ASP A 327 8.39 22.92 -26.78
N TYR A 328 8.03 23.40 -25.59
CA TYR A 328 8.18 24.79 -25.14
C TYR A 328 9.27 24.89 -24.06
N PRO A 329 10.56 25.05 -24.45
CA PRO A 329 11.67 25.01 -23.51
C PRO A 329 11.55 26.10 -22.43
N GLY A 330 11.67 25.68 -21.17
CA GLY A 330 11.51 26.54 -19.98
C GLY A 330 10.14 26.43 -19.32
N VAL A 331 9.09 25.97 -20.03
CA VAL A 331 7.74 25.83 -19.46
C VAL A 331 7.63 24.60 -18.55
N PRO A 332 8.16 23.41 -18.89
CA PRO A 332 8.29 22.30 -17.95
C PRO A 332 9.11 22.69 -16.70
N GLY A 333 10.20 23.44 -16.86
CA GLY A 333 11.01 23.95 -15.75
C GLY A 333 10.25 24.92 -14.84
N LEU A 334 9.39 25.77 -15.40
CA LEU A 334 8.50 26.65 -14.65
C LEU A 334 7.46 25.87 -13.83
N PHE A 335 6.93 24.79 -14.38
CA PHE A 335 6.02 23.89 -13.66
C PHE A 335 6.72 23.17 -12.49
N ILE A 336 7.90 22.57 -12.74
CA ILE A 336 8.70 21.93 -11.68
C ILE A 336 9.09 22.96 -10.61
N ALA A 337 9.44 24.19 -11.01
CA ALA A 337 9.66 25.30 -10.09
C ALA A 337 8.41 25.62 -9.24
N GLY A 338 7.20 25.52 -9.79
CA GLY A 338 5.95 25.62 -9.04
C GLY A 338 5.78 24.53 -7.97
N ILE A 339 6.08 23.26 -8.29
CA ILE A 339 6.01 22.17 -7.30
C ILE A 339 7.07 22.35 -6.20
N PHE A 340 8.30 22.69 -6.61
CA PHE A 340 9.40 22.92 -5.68
C PHE A 340 9.07 24.08 -4.73
N SER A 341 8.48 25.15 -5.25
CA SER A 341 7.96 26.29 -4.47
C SER A 341 6.95 25.87 -3.40
N ALA A 342 6.02 24.97 -3.73
CA ALA A 342 5.01 24.45 -2.80
C ALA A 342 5.61 23.55 -1.70
N GLY A 343 6.69 22.81 -2.00
CA GLY A 343 7.43 22.04 -1.00
C GLY A 343 8.25 22.96 -0.08
N LEU A 344 9.06 23.85 -0.68
CA LEU A 344 10.00 24.75 -0.02
C LEU A 344 9.35 25.66 1.05
N SER A 345 8.24 26.29 0.71
CA SER A 345 7.44 27.13 1.61
C SER A 345 6.93 26.38 2.85
N THR A 346 6.44 25.15 2.64
CA THR A 346 5.90 24.30 3.71
C THR A 346 7.00 23.77 4.64
N ILE A 347 8.14 23.36 4.09
CA ILE A 347 9.28 22.87 4.87
C ILE A 347 9.94 24.02 5.64
N SER A 348 10.10 25.21 5.02
CA SER A 348 10.67 26.39 5.69
C SER A 348 9.78 26.89 6.85
N ALA A 349 8.45 26.86 6.66
CA ALA A 349 7.48 27.08 7.73
C ALA A 349 7.67 26.08 8.89
N THR A 350 7.78 24.79 8.56
CA THR A 350 7.96 23.70 9.52
C THR A 350 9.25 23.86 10.33
N VAL A 351 10.38 24.12 9.65
CA VAL A 351 11.69 24.33 10.28
C VAL A 351 11.64 25.52 11.24
N ASN A 352 11.02 26.63 10.86
CA ASN A 352 10.90 27.80 11.74
C ASN A 352 10.04 27.49 12.98
N SER A 353 8.86 26.91 12.80
CA SER A 353 7.91 26.67 13.91
C SER A 353 8.34 25.57 14.86
N LEU A 354 8.93 24.47 14.38
CA LEU A 354 9.49 23.43 15.26
C LEU A 354 10.70 23.96 16.05
N SER A 355 11.54 24.81 15.44
CA SER A 355 12.65 25.44 16.17
C SER A 355 12.17 26.37 17.28
N ALA A 356 11.08 27.11 17.06
CA ALA A 356 10.43 27.90 18.10
C ALA A 356 9.89 27.02 19.24
N VAL A 357 9.16 25.96 18.91
CA VAL A 357 8.61 24.99 19.87
C VAL A 357 9.70 24.33 20.71
N ILE A 358 10.76 23.79 20.07
CA ILE A 358 11.84 23.13 20.79
C ILE A 358 12.57 24.10 21.73
N LEU A 359 12.81 25.34 21.28
CA LEU A 359 13.44 26.36 22.11
C LEU A 359 12.58 26.74 23.33
N GLU A 360 11.32 27.10 23.11
CA GLU A 360 10.43 27.65 24.14
C GLU A 360 9.89 26.60 25.10
N ASP A 361 9.58 25.39 24.61
CA ASP A 361 8.90 24.34 25.38
C ASP A 361 9.87 23.37 26.08
N TYR A 362 11.10 23.20 25.56
CA TYR A 362 12.09 22.26 26.09
C TYR A 362 13.35 22.96 26.58
N ILE A 363 14.04 23.71 25.72
CA ILE A 363 15.37 24.27 26.06
C ILE A 363 15.29 25.33 27.17
N LYS A 364 14.45 26.37 27.02
CA LYS A 364 14.34 27.43 28.03
C LYS A 364 13.85 26.90 29.39
N PRO A 365 12.84 26.00 29.48
CA PRO A 365 12.45 25.38 30.75
C PRO A 365 13.58 24.58 31.40
N LEU A 366 14.34 23.78 30.64
CA LEU A 366 15.49 23.04 31.16
C LEU A 366 16.60 23.97 31.71
N TRP A 367 16.83 25.12 31.07
CA TRP A 367 17.79 26.13 31.56
C TRP A 367 17.32 26.84 32.84
N ARG A 368 16.03 27.18 32.92
CA ARG A 368 15.41 27.75 34.13
C ARG A 368 15.50 26.80 35.32
N ILE A 369 15.28 25.49 35.13
CA ILE A 369 15.47 24.46 36.17
C ILE A 369 16.92 24.43 36.69
N ARG A 370 17.90 24.84 35.86
CA ARG A 370 19.32 24.95 36.24
C ARG A 370 19.70 26.33 36.80
N ASN A 371 18.74 27.19 37.15
CA ASN A 371 18.93 28.57 37.61
C ASN A 371 19.85 29.40 36.70
N LYS A 372 19.74 29.23 35.37
CA LYS A 372 20.48 30.02 34.38
C LYS A 372 19.54 30.61 33.35
N ASP A 373 19.47 31.94 33.28
CA ASP A 373 18.79 32.62 32.18
C ASP A 373 19.62 32.54 30.88
N LEU A 374 18.91 32.36 29.77
CA LEU A 374 19.51 32.19 28.46
C LEU A 374 19.76 33.56 27.84
N SER A 375 21.02 33.95 27.69
CA SER A 375 21.40 35.21 27.02
C SER A 375 20.82 35.26 25.60
N ALA A 376 20.37 36.45 25.17
CA ALA A 376 19.73 36.64 23.86
C ALA A 376 20.58 36.08 22.71
N THR A 377 21.89 36.38 22.70
CA THR A 377 22.85 35.89 21.71
C THR A 377 22.92 34.36 21.70
N THR A 378 23.01 33.73 22.88
CA THR A 378 23.03 32.26 23.03
C THR A 378 21.73 31.64 22.53
N SER A 379 20.58 32.26 22.85
CA SER A 379 19.27 31.77 22.42
C SER A 379 19.11 31.76 20.90
N ILE A 380 19.71 32.72 20.19
CA ILE A 380 19.68 32.80 18.71
C ILE A 380 20.60 31.77 18.07
N ILE A 381 21.80 31.59 18.61
CA ILE A 381 22.74 30.55 18.15
C ILE A 381 22.07 29.17 18.27
N ILE A 382 21.46 28.89 19.43
CA ILE A 382 20.67 27.67 19.64
C ILE A 382 19.49 27.58 18.66
N SER A 383 18.76 28.68 18.42
CA SER A 383 17.63 28.70 17.46
C SER A 383 18.06 28.29 16.05
N LYS A 384 19.23 28.74 15.59
CA LYS A 384 19.77 28.41 14.27
C LYS A 384 20.31 26.97 14.20
N ILE A 385 20.94 26.48 15.28
CA ILE A 385 21.33 25.07 15.38
C ILE A 385 20.09 24.17 15.37
N LEU A 386 19.02 24.54 16.07
CA LEU A 386 17.74 23.83 16.03
C LEU A 386 17.13 23.81 14.62
N ALA A 387 17.13 24.93 13.90
CA ALA A 387 16.63 24.99 12.54
C ALA A 387 17.39 24.05 11.59
N LEU A 388 18.72 23.97 11.73
CA LEU A 388 19.54 23.01 11.00
C LEU A 388 19.20 21.56 11.37
N VAL A 389 19.12 21.23 12.66
CA VAL A 389 18.82 19.87 13.15
C VAL A 389 17.41 19.43 12.73
N VAL A 390 16.41 20.30 12.84
CA VAL A 390 15.04 20.02 12.37
C VAL A 390 15.00 19.81 10.87
N GLY A 391 15.68 20.65 10.08
CA GLY A 391 15.72 20.50 8.63
C GLY A 391 16.35 19.19 8.18
N LEU A 392 17.48 18.80 8.78
CA LEU A 392 18.10 17.48 8.56
C LEU A 392 17.20 16.32 9.01
N SER A 393 16.43 16.50 10.10
CA SER A 393 15.45 15.50 10.56
C SER A 393 14.29 15.35 9.58
N CYS A 394 13.83 16.44 8.94
CA CYS A 394 12.83 16.39 7.88
C CYS A 394 13.34 15.58 6.67
N VAL A 395 14.61 15.76 6.27
CA VAL A 395 15.24 14.95 5.21
C VAL A 395 15.26 13.46 5.57
N ALA A 396 15.67 13.13 6.80
CA ALA A 396 15.70 11.73 7.26
C ALA A 396 14.31 11.06 7.23
N VAL A 397 13.27 11.78 7.67
CA VAL A 397 11.88 11.29 7.63
C VAL A 397 11.30 11.28 6.20
N GLY A 398 11.82 12.11 5.28
CA GLY A 398 11.50 12.07 3.85
C GLY A 398 11.72 10.69 3.21
N PHE A 399 12.72 9.92 3.64
CA PHE A 399 12.93 8.55 3.15
C PHE A 399 11.89 7.53 3.64
N LEU A 400 11.13 7.85 4.70
CA LEU A 400 10.04 7.01 5.18
C LEU A 400 8.74 7.28 4.40
N ALA A 401 8.62 8.42 3.72
CA ALA A 401 7.41 8.82 3.02
C ALA A 401 7.05 7.91 1.83
N GLN A 402 8.03 7.24 1.21
CA GLN A 402 7.80 6.27 0.13
C GLN A 402 7.01 5.02 0.57
N TYR A 403 6.90 4.76 1.88
CA TYR A 403 6.11 3.66 2.43
C TYR A 403 4.68 4.11 2.82
N LEU A 404 4.40 5.40 2.73
CA LEU A 404 3.06 5.95 2.88
C LEU A 404 2.38 5.90 1.50
N GLY A 405 1.07 5.66 1.49
CA GLY A 405 0.29 5.59 0.23
C GLY A 405 0.12 6.95 -0.45
N GLY A 406 -0.98 7.12 -1.20
CA GLY A 406 -1.24 8.36 -1.95
C GLY A 406 -1.06 9.63 -1.10
N LEU A 407 -0.33 10.61 -1.65
CA LEU A 407 0.24 11.73 -0.88
C LEU A 407 -0.81 12.51 -0.08
N LEU A 408 -1.93 12.84 -0.72
CA LEU A 408 -3.04 13.58 -0.08
C LEU A 408 -3.64 12.81 1.09
N GLN A 409 -3.85 11.50 0.93
CA GLN A 409 -4.41 10.64 1.97
C GLN A 409 -3.46 10.54 3.17
N ALA A 410 -2.15 10.41 2.94
CA ALA A 410 -1.16 10.39 4.00
C ALA A 410 -1.17 11.69 4.81
N ALA A 411 -1.16 12.85 4.14
CA ALA A 411 -1.22 14.16 4.81
C ALA A 411 -2.51 14.36 5.61
N LEU A 412 -3.69 14.09 5.01
CA LEU A 412 -4.97 14.20 5.71
C LEU A 412 -5.06 13.27 6.93
N THR A 413 -4.49 12.06 6.84
CA THR A 413 -4.44 11.12 7.96
C THR A 413 -3.55 11.66 9.09
N ILE A 414 -2.35 12.17 8.79
CA ILE A 414 -1.44 12.76 9.79
C ILE A 414 -2.11 13.95 10.51
N PHE A 415 -2.79 14.83 9.77
CA PHE A 415 -3.52 15.95 10.36
C PHE A 415 -4.75 15.53 11.16
N GLY A 416 -5.53 14.56 10.69
CA GLY A 416 -6.69 14.04 11.44
C GLY A 416 -6.30 13.40 12.76
N VAL A 417 -5.28 12.52 12.74
CA VAL A 417 -4.88 11.69 13.89
C VAL A 417 -4.44 12.51 15.10
N VAL A 418 -3.65 13.57 14.90
CA VAL A 418 -3.12 14.40 16.00
C VAL A 418 -3.82 15.75 16.10
N GLY A 419 -4.22 16.33 14.96
CA GLY A 419 -4.86 17.64 14.91
C GLY A 419 -6.26 17.68 15.54
N GLY A 420 -7.04 16.60 15.44
CA GLY A 420 -8.34 16.48 16.14
C GLY A 420 -8.18 16.55 17.67
N PRO A 421 -7.38 15.66 18.28
CA PRO A 421 -7.03 15.72 19.71
C PRO A 421 -6.45 17.08 20.15
N MET A 422 -5.58 17.71 19.33
CA MET A 422 -5.06 19.05 19.61
C MET A 422 -6.16 20.10 19.69
N LEU A 423 -7.03 20.16 18.68
CA LEU A 423 -8.15 21.11 18.66
C LEU A 423 -9.05 20.91 19.89
N GLY A 424 -9.39 19.66 20.22
CA GLY A 424 -10.17 19.33 21.41
C GLY A 424 -9.53 19.85 22.70
N LEU A 425 -8.21 19.67 22.88
CA LEU A 425 -7.48 20.14 24.06
C LEU A 425 -7.47 21.68 24.21
N TYR A 426 -7.29 22.42 23.11
CA TYR A 426 -7.35 23.89 23.12
C TYR A 426 -8.78 24.41 23.33
N THR A 427 -9.77 23.81 22.66
CA THR A 427 -11.20 24.15 22.80
C THR A 427 -11.66 23.96 24.26
N LEU A 428 -11.30 22.82 24.85
CA LEU A 428 -11.53 22.51 26.27
C LEU A 428 -10.90 23.55 27.20
N GLY A 429 -9.67 23.98 26.90
CA GLY A 429 -8.98 25.02 27.67
C GLY A 429 -9.66 26.38 27.59
N MET A 430 -10.07 26.80 26.39
CA MET A 430 -10.56 28.16 26.11
C MET A 430 -12.01 28.40 26.55
N PHE A 431 -12.90 27.42 26.36
CA PHE A 431 -14.35 27.62 26.55
C PHE A 431 -14.93 26.94 27.80
N LEU A 432 -14.21 26.00 28.41
CA LEU A 432 -14.70 25.26 29.58
C LEU A 432 -13.84 25.57 30.82
N PRO A 433 -14.29 26.47 31.71
CA PRO A 433 -13.50 26.89 32.88
C PRO A 433 -13.30 25.77 33.90
N SER A 434 -14.29 24.88 34.05
CA SER A 434 -14.29 23.80 35.06
C SER A 434 -13.25 22.69 34.82
N CYS A 435 -12.55 22.68 33.69
CA CYS A 435 -11.66 21.60 33.31
C CYS A 435 -10.31 21.65 34.05
N ASN A 436 -9.89 20.48 34.54
CA ASN A 436 -8.62 20.28 35.27
C ASN A 436 -7.56 19.58 34.41
N GLN A 437 -6.31 19.65 34.84
CA GLN A 437 -5.15 19.11 34.12
C GLN A 437 -5.24 17.61 33.82
N ARG A 438 -5.72 16.80 34.78
CA ARG A 438 -5.79 15.34 34.64
C ARG A 438 -6.83 14.92 33.61
N GLY A 439 -8.01 15.55 33.64
CA GLY A 439 -9.06 15.34 32.64
C GLY A 439 -8.62 15.76 31.23
N ALA A 440 -7.93 16.90 31.11
CA ALA A 440 -7.38 17.36 29.83
C ALA A 440 -6.35 16.40 29.24
N ILE A 441 -5.42 15.88 30.04
CA ILE A 441 -4.42 14.89 29.59
C ILE A 441 -5.08 13.54 29.26
N ALA A 442 -6.01 13.05 30.09
CA ALA A 442 -6.71 11.80 29.84
C ALA A 442 -7.54 11.85 28.55
N GLY A 443 -8.32 12.91 28.33
CA GLY A 443 -9.08 13.12 27.10
C GLY A 443 -8.19 13.25 25.87
N PHE A 444 -7.05 13.94 25.99
CA PHE A 444 -6.07 14.04 24.90
C PHE A 444 -5.47 12.68 24.53
N ILE A 445 -5.02 11.88 25.50
CA ILE A 445 -4.43 10.56 25.23
C ILE A 445 -5.48 9.58 24.68
N LEU A 446 -6.69 9.54 25.25
CA LEU A 446 -7.77 8.67 24.77
C LEU A 446 -8.19 9.02 23.33
N SER A 447 -8.36 10.31 23.02
CA SER A 447 -8.68 10.74 21.65
C SER A 447 -7.54 10.43 20.68
N LEU A 448 -6.27 10.62 21.07
CA LEU A 448 -5.12 10.25 20.24
C LEU A 448 -5.06 8.74 19.97
N MET A 449 -5.28 7.88 20.98
CA MET A 449 -5.33 6.42 20.80
C MET A 449 -6.48 6.00 19.88
N PHE A 450 -7.68 6.57 20.06
CA PHE A 450 -8.84 6.29 19.22
C PHE A 450 -8.62 6.75 17.77
N SER A 451 -8.05 7.94 17.58
CA SER A 451 -7.73 8.46 16.25
C SER A 451 -6.60 7.67 15.57
N LEU A 452 -5.60 7.18 16.30
CA LEU A 452 -4.59 6.25 15.78
C LEU A 452 -5.21 4.92 15.32
N TRP A 453 -6.14 4.37 16.11
CA TRP A 453 -6.85 3.14 15.76
C TRP A 453 -7.70 3.30 14.49
N ILE A 454 -8.44 4.41 14.32
CA ILE A 454 -9.16 4.71 13.07
C ILE A 454 -8.18 4.99 11.91
N GLY A 455 -7.10 5.72 12.19
CA GLY A 455 -6.11 6.14 11.21
C GLY A 455 -5.34 4.98 10.58
N PHE A 456 -4.97 3.97 11.37
CA PHE A 456 -4.08 2.87 10.95
C PHE A 456 -4.68 1.46 11.08
N GLY A 457 -5.86 1.31 11.70
CA GLY A 457 -6.55 0.02 11.82
C GLY A 457 -7.00 -0.57 10.48
N GLN A 458 -7.21 -1.88 10.49
CA GLN A 458 -7.58 -2.71 9.33
C GLN A 458 -8.69 -3.72 9.71
N PRO A 459 -9.46 -4.23 8.74
CA PRO A 459 -9.44 -3.88 7.32
C PRO A 459 -10.23 -2.60 7.00
N LYS A 460 -9.73 -1.79 6.07
CA LYS A 460 -10.50 -0.68 5.48
C LYS A 460 -11.18 -1.13 4.19
N PRO A 461 -12.43 -0.72 3.90
CA PRO A 461 -13.08 -1.06 2.64
C PRO A 461 -12.29 -0.48 1.45
N PRO A 462 -12.19 -1.23 0.33
CA PRO A 462 -11.51 -0.73 -0.86
C PRO A 462 -12.24 0.48 -1.42
N ILE A 463 -11.50 1.57 -1.67
CA ILE A 463 -12.07 2.81 -2.20
C ILE A 463 -12.45 2.57 -3.68
N PRO A 464 -13.72 2.74 -4.07
CA PRO A 464 -14.12 2.64 -5.47
C PRO A 464 -13.48 3.78 -6.29
N ARG A 465 -12.98 3.45 -7.49
CA ARG A 465 -12.43 4.41 -8.46
C ARG A 465 -13.41 4.59 -9.61
N LEU A 466 -13.44 5.76 -10.21
CA LEU A 466 -14.23 5.99 -11.44
C LEU A 466 -13.60 5.26 -12.63
N ASN A 467 -14.44 4.78 -13.55
CA ASN A 467 -14.01 3.97 -14.69
C ASN A 467 -13.08 4.75 -15.63
N VAL A 468 -11.93 4.17 -15.98
CA VAL A 468 -10.98 4.69 -16.98
C VAL A 468 -10.99 3.78 -18.22
N SER A 469 -10.63 4.32 -19.38
CA SER A 469 -10.57 3.60 -20.66
C SER A 469 -9.12 3.47 -21.16
N THR A 470 -8.87 2.43 -21.95
CA THR A 470 -7.64 2.18 -22.69
C THR A 470 -7.91 1.97 -24.20
N ASP A 471 -9.09 2.37 -24.68
CA ASP A 471 -9.59 2.06 -26.03
C ASP A 471 -8.76 2.70 -27.15
N ASP A 472 -8.07 3.81 -26.85
CA ASP A 472 -7.22 4.58 -27.79
C ASP A 472 -5.75 4.63 -27.30
N CYS A 473 -5.35 3.69 -26.45
CA CYS A 473 -3.93 3.47 -26.17
C CYS A 473 -3.25 2.86 -27.40
N GLY A 474 -2.00 3.27 -27.65
CA GLY A 474 -1.22 2.86 -28.82
C GLY A 474 -0.76 1.40 -28.80
N PHE A 475 -1.70 0.44 -28.82
CA PHE A 475 -1.45 -0.99 -28.95
C PHE A 475 -0.91 -1.33 -30.35
N ASN A 476 0.38 -1.08 -30.55
CA ASN A 476 1.05 -1.19 -31.84
C ASN A 476 1.38 -2.65 -32.25
N ASN A 477 0.46 -3.57 -31.96
CA ASN A 477 0.53 -5.02 -32.25
C ASN A 477 -0.84 -5.56 -32.72
N THR A 478 -1.44 -4.94 -33.73
CA THR A 478 -2.57 -5.56 -34.44
C THR A 478 -2.05 -6.62 -35.41
N ILE A 479 -1.82 -7.84 -34.93
CA ILE A 479 -1.49 -8.98 -35.81
C ILE A 479 -2.77 -9.44 -36.51
N MET A 480 -3.07 -8.83 -37.67
CA MET A 480 -4.04 -9.37 -38.61
C MET A 480 -3.46 -10.63 -39.26
N PHE A 481 -3.98 -11.81 -38.88
CA PHE A 481 -3.59 -13.07 -39.49
C PHE A 481 -4.18 -13.20 -40.90
N ARG A 482 -3.30 -13.23 -41.91
CA ARG A 482 -3.62 -13.81 -43.22
C ARG A 482 -2.43 -14.61 -43.74
N ASP A 483 -2.67 -15.89 -43.97
CA ASP A 483 -1.81 -16.83 -44.73
C ASP A 483 -0.34 -16.98 -44.26
N GLY A 484 -0.16 -17.24 -42.97
CA GLY A 484 0.77 -18.29 -42.50
C GLY A 484 2.28 -18.12 -42.71
N LYS A 485 2.79 -16.92 -43.02
CA LYS A 485 4.23 -16.64 -43.10
C LYS A 485 4.60 -15.33 -42.41
N SER A 486 5.47 -15.42 -41.40
CA SER A 486 6.09 -14.27 -40.74
C SER A 486 7.23 -13.72 -41.61
N LEU A 487 7.11 -12.45 -42.02
CA LEU A 487 8.21 -11.64 -42.54
C LEU A 487 8.38 -10.44 -41.61
N ILE A 488 9.50 -10.43 -40.86
CA ILE A 488 9.84 -9.34 -39.95
C ILE A 488 10.46 -8.22 -40.77
N TYR A 489 9.74 -7.09 -40.88
CA TYR A 489 10.33 -5.82 -41.33
C TYR A 489 10.54 -4.90 -40.13
N THR A 490 11.80 -4.81 -39.67
CA THR A 490 12.25 -3.69 -38.84
C THR A 490 12.51 -2.50 -39.76
N ASN A 491 11.88 -1.36 -39.50
CA ASN A 491 12.16 -0.13 -40.24
C ASN A 491 12.58 0.99 -39.27
N SER A 492 13.88 1.10 -39.07
CA SER A 492 14.51 2.21 -38.35
C SER A 492 14.31 3.50 -39.14
N ARG A 493 13.78 4.55 -38.51
CA ARG A 493 13.70 5.88 -39.15
C ARG A 493 15.10 6.45 -39.35
N TYR A 494 15.54 6.49 -40.61
CA TYR A 494 16.43 7.54 -41.11
C TYR A 494 15.70 8.32 -42.22
N GLU A 495 16.22 9.51 -42.50
CA GLU A 495 15.62 10.54 -43.35
C GLU A 495 15.27 10.03 -44.75
N LEU A 496 14.16 10.54 -45.32
CA LEU A 496 14.29 11.27 -46.59
C LEU A 496 13.15 12.26 -46.81
N GLN A 497 13.54 13.46 -47.21
CA GLN A 497 12.69 14.50 -47.75
C GLN A 497 12.48 14.25 -49.26
N SER A 498 11.41 14.81 -49.84
CA SER A 498 11.10 14.97 -51.29
C SER A 498 10.10 14.03 -52.00
N ILE A 499 9.41 14.63 -52.98
CA ILE A 499 8.57 14.07 -54.07
C ILE A 499 7.08 13.76 -53.77
N LEU A 500 6.24 14.77 -54.03
CA LEU A 500 4.98 14.64 -54.80
C LEU A 500 5.29 14.99 -56.28
N PRO A 501 4.37 14.82 -57.27
CA PRO A 501 3.07 14.10 -57.27
C PRO A 501 2.94 13.08 -58.45
N LEU A 502 1.80 12.40 -58.58
CA LEU A 502 1.14 12.18 -59.88
C LEU A 502 -0.34 11.77 -59.72
N LEU A 503 -1.20 12.22 -60.64
CA LEU A 503 -2.66 12.07 -60.64
C LEU A 503 -3.14 10.92 -61.53
N SER A 504 -4.25 10.25 -61.20
CA SER A 504 -5.41 10.04 -62.11
C SER A 504 -6.54 9.16 -61.51
N HIS A 505 -7.79 9.48 -61.87
CA HIS A 505 -9.06 8.77 -61.62
C HIS A 505 -9.59 8.15 -62.95
N PRO A 506 -10.78 7.51 -63.03
CA PRO A 506 -11.45 6.43 -62.24
C PRO A 506 -11.84 5.27 -63.22
N PRO A 507 -13.09 4.76 -63.43
CA PRO A 507 -14.24 4.37 -62.57
C PRO A 507 -14.78 2.91 -62.83
N VAL A 508 -15.96 2.57 -62.25
CA VAL A 508 -16.90 1.42 -62.56
C VAL A 508 -16.38 -0.02 -62.29
N SER A 509 -17.16 -1.04 -61.90
CA SER A 509 -18.61 -1.28 -61.94
C SER A 509 -19.16 -2.18 -60.82
N SER A 510 -20.44 -1.97 -60.51
CA SER A 510 -21.34 -2.85 -59.74
C SER A 510 -21.66 -4.19 -60.43
N TYR A 511 -22.02 -5.22 -59.64
CA TYR A 511 -22.91 -6.31 -60.03
C TYR A 511 -23.78 -6.78 -58.85
N ALA A 512 -25.06 -7.06 -59.14
CA ALA A 512 -26.00 -7.73 -58.26
C ALA A 512 -26.87 -8.66 -59.11
N THR A 513 -27.18 -9.88 -58.64
CA THR A 513 -28.09 -10.80 -59.36
C THR A 513 -28.94 -11.67 -58.43
N ILE A 514 -30.19 -11.91 -58.85
CA ILE A 514 -31.26 -12.71 -58.22
C ILE A 514 -31.45 -13.99 -59.08
N GLY A 515 -31.79 -15.19 -58.60
CA GLY A 515 -32.25 -15.64 -57.27
C GLY A 515 -33.63 -16.33 -57.39
N SER A 516 -33.83 -17.55 -56.86
CA SER A 516 -35.13 -18.24 -57.00
C SER A 516 -35.47 -19.25 -55.89
N THR A 517 -36.74 -19.65 -55.84
CA THR A 517 -37.41 -20.38 -54.74
C THR A 517 -38.26 -21.54 -55.28
N ARG A 518 -38.56 -22.56 -54.44
CA ARG A 518 -39.92 -23.14 -54.30
C ARG A 518 -40.05 -24.24 -53.21
N ARG A 519 -41.08 -24.07 -52.36
CA ARG A 519 -42.08 -25.03 -51.79
C ARG A 519 -41.69 -26.52 -51.61
N GLY A 520 -42.02 -27.22 -50.52
CA GLY A 520 -42.87 -26.91 -49.35
C GLY A 520 -44.01 -27.94 -49.16
N ARG A 521 -44.21 -28.44 -47.93
CA ARG A 521 -45.44 -29.10 -47.41
C ARG A 521 -45.42 -29.15 -45.88
N ASP A 522 -46.55 -28.79 -45.28
CA ASP A 522 -46.82 -28.83 -43.83
C ASP A 522 -47.41 -30.18 -43.37
N ILE A 523 -47.39 -30.44 -42.05
CA ILE A 523 -48.57 -30.51 -41.16
C ILE A 523 -48.15 -31.01 -39.75
N THR A 524 -48.41 -30.18 -38.72
CA THR A 524 -48.56 -30.39 -37.25
C THR A 524 -47.96 -31.64 -36.56
N VAL A 525 -47.36 -31.56 -35.37
CA VAL A 525 -47.92 -31.24 -34.02
C VAL A 525 -46.70 -30.94 -33.09
N GLU A 526 -46.68 -30.12 -32.03
CA GLU A 526 -47.69 -29.41 -31.21
C GLU A 526 -47.20 -28.00 -30.79
N PHE A 527 -48.00 -27.24 -30.02
CA PHE A 527 -47.56 -26.10 -29.20
C PHE A 527 -48.44 -25.97 -27.93
N VAL A 528 -47.83 -26.00 -26.73
CA VAL A 528 -48.50 -25.56 -25.48
C VAL A 528 -48.13 -24.11 -25.20
N HIS A 529 -49.13 -23.30 -24.84
CA HIS A 529 -49.07 -21.84 -24.87
C HIS A 529 -49.73 -21.26 -23.60
N VAL A 530 -48.98 -20.52 -22.78
CA VAL A 530 -49.54 -19.59 -21.79
C VAL A 530 -48.74 -18.29 -21.83
N ARG A 531 -49.44 -17.16 -21.64
CA ARG A 531 -49.02 -15.81 -22.05
C ARG A 531 -48.31 -15.00 -20.96
N HIS A 532 -47.61 -13.96 -21.41
CA HIS A 532 -47.41 -12.70 -20.70
C HIS A 532 -48.67 -12.21 -19.96
N VAL A 533 -48.47 -11.40 -18.90
CA VAL A 533 -49.03 -10.03 -18.79
C VAL A 533 -48.36 -9.28 -17.62
N GLU A 534 -48.03 -8.01 -17.82
CA GLU A 534 -47.62 -7.07 -16.77
C GLU A 534 -48.80 -6.70 -15.86
N ARG A 535 -48.59 -6.20 -14.63
CA ARG A 535 -49.16 -4.90 -14.17
C ARG A 535 -48.93 -4.55 -12.70
N ARG A 536 -48.55 -3.28 -12.52
CA ARG A 536 -49.07 -2.24 -11.60
C ARG A 536 -48.95 -2.30 -10.08
N GLN A 537 -48.64 -1.10 -9.61
CA GLN A 537 -48.98 -0.47 -8.33
C GLN A 537 -50.49 -0.48 -8.04
N GLU A 538 -50.84 -0.68 -6.77
CA GLU A 538 -51.99 -0.10 -6.02
C GLU A 538 -51.53 -0.12 -4.53
N ALA A 539 -51.60 0.90 -3.67
CA ALA A 539 -52.43 2.10 -3.49
C ALA A 539 -53.62 1.95 -2.52
N ALA A 540 -53.31 2.00 -1.21
CA ALA A 540 -54.19 2.37 -0.09
C ALA A 540 -55.39 1.41 0.21
N PRO A 541 -56.14 1.55 1.34
CA PRO A 541 -56.84 2.78 1.73
C PRO A 541 -56.58 3.31 3.15
N LEU A 542 -56.97 4.57 3.35
CA LEU A 542 -57.21 5.18 4.66
C LEU A 542 -58.49 4.61 5.33
N LEU A 543 -58.54 4.62 6.66
CA LEU A 543 -59.78 4.85 7.40
C LEU A 543 -59.45 5.47 8.77
N GLN A 544 -60.29 6.41 9.18
CA GLN A 544 -60.08 7.34 10.29
C GLN A 544 -61.43 7.59 10.99
N CYS A 545 -61.37 7.92 12.29
CA CYS A 545 -62.44 8.46 13.15
C CYS A 545 -63.46 7.50 13.81
N ASP A 546 -63.88 7.97 14.99
CA ASP A 546 -65.02 7.63 15.86
C ASP A 546 -64.97 6.24 16.57
N ASP A 547 -65.25 6.09 17.88
CA ASP A 547 -65.95 6.95 18.87
C ASP A 547 -65.32 6.87 20.30
N GLY A 548 -65.69 7.81 21.19
CA GLY A 548 -65.63 7.64 22.66
C GLY A 548 -67.03 7.32 23.23
N PRO A 549 -67.35 7.54 24.53
CA PRO A 549 -66.53 7.93 25.68
C PRO A 549 -66.87 7.11 26.97
N THR A 550 -66.63 7.67 28.17
CA THR A 550 -67.01 7.20 29.54
C THR A 550 -66.17 6.05 30.14
N SER A 551 -65.93 5.95 31.46
CA SER A 551 -66.39 6.72 32.64
C SER A 551 -65.32 6.79 33.76
N SER A 552 -65.39 7.82 34.61
CA SER A 552 -64.72 7.87 35.93
C SER A 552 -65.51 7.04 36.98
N PRO A 553 -65.02 6.79 38.23
CA PRO A 553 -65.05 7.82 39.29
C PRO A 553 -63.95 7.80 40.40
N SER A 554 -63.56 9.02 40.82
CA SER A 554 -63.24 9.52 42.18
C SER A 554 -62.55 8.68 43.31
N ALA A 555 -61.41 9.23 43.79
CA ALA A 555 -61.12 9.65 45.20
C ALA A 555 -60.92 8.58 46.33
N PRO A 556 -60.32 8.93 47.51
CA PRO A 556 -59.90 10.27 48.00
C PRO A 556 -58.44 10.39 48.53
N LEU A 557 -58.11 11.59 49.03
CA LEU A 557 -56.84 12.03 49.64
C LEU A 557 -56.78 11.86 51.17
N THR A 558 -55.55 11.90 51.73
CA THR A 558 -55.10 12.59 52.98
C THR A 558 -53.56 12.60 52.93
N ASP A 559 -52.86 13.75 52.85
CA ASP A 559 -52.52 14.72 53.92
C ASP A 559 -51.49 14.22 54.96
N GLY A 560 -50.46 15.03 55.23
CA GLY A 560 -49.45 14.79 56.28
C GLY A 560 -48.07 15.42 56.01
N GLU A 561 -47.87 16.66 56.46
CA GLU A 561 -46.55 17.31 56.60
C GLU A 561 -45.80 16.76 57.84
N ASP A 562 -44.45 16.78 57.87
CA ASP A 562 -43.68 17.64 58.80
C ASP A 562 -42.13 17.47 58.81
N ALA A 563 -41.45 18.55 59.24
CA ALA A 563 -40.12 18.74 59.87
C ALA A 563 -38.90 17.79 59.57
N LEU A 564 -37.67 18.24 59.23
CA LEU A 564 -36.70 19.25 59.74
C LEU A 564 -35.58 18.72 60.68
N ALA A 565 -34.35 19.20 60.40
CA ALA A 565 -33.17 19.40 61.27
C ALA A 565 -32.08 18.30 61.45
N GLU A 566 -30.91 18.62 60.87
CA GLU A 566 -29.52 18.52 61.39
C GLU A 566 -29.00 17.31 62.21
N CYS A 567 -27.87 16.72 61.77
CA CYS A 567 -26.57 17.07 62.37
C CYS A 567 -25.36 16.71 61.49
N ARG A 568 -24.21 17.38 61.73
CA ARG A 568 -22.96 17.26 60.95
C ARG A 568 -22.11 16.07 61.38
N GLN A 569 -21.44 15.40 60.44
CA GLN A 569 -20.09 14.84 60.67
C GLN A 569 -19.28 14.70 59.36
N ILE A 570 -18.11 15.33 59.34
CA ILE A 570 -16.97 15.09 58.44
C ILE A 570 -15.90 14.49 59.38
N PRO A 571 -15.29 13.32 59.09
CA PRO A 571 -14.20 13.30 58.11
C PRO A 571 -13.98 12.02 57.26
N VAL A 572 -13.35 12.26 56.10
CA VAL A 572 -12.33 11.42 55.44
C VAL A 572 -12.67 9.92 55.24
N ASN A 573 -12.91 9.55 53.97
CA ASN A 573 -12.13 8.45 53.40
C ASN A 573 -11.89 8.59 51.89
N VAL A 574 -10.67 9.01 51.54
CA VAL A 574 -10.13 9.05 50.17
C VAL A 574 -9.82 7.61 49.74
N ARG A 575 -10.84 6.84 49.33
CA ARG A 575 -10.63 5.46 48.85
C ARG A 575 -11.64 4.87 47.86
N ARG A 576 -12.65 5.63 47.41
CA ARG A 576 -13.67 5.12 46.45
C ARG A 576 -13.37 5.42 44.98
N SER A 577 -12.82 6.59 44.64
CA SER A 577 -12.53 6.98 43.26
C SER A 577 -11.31 6.28 42.63
N THR A 578 -10.48 5.59 43.42
CA THR A 578 -9.46 4.64 42.90
C THR A 578 -10.05 3.26 42.58
N MET A 579 -11.24 2.91 43.11
CA MET A 579 -11.90 1.63 42.83
C MET A 579 -12.61 1.63 41.48
N GLU A 580 -13.22 2.73 41.06
CA GLU A 580 -13.80 2.85 39.70
C GLU A 580 -12.70 2.94 38.63
N PHE A 581 -11.59 3.64 38.90
CA PHE A 581 -10.46 3.68 37.97
C PHE A 581 -9.79 2.30 37.81
N THR A 582 -9.70 1.49 38.89
CA THR A 582 -9.23 0.10 38.79
C THR A 582 -10.29 -0.86 38.24
N SER A 583 -11.58 -0.54 38.31
CA SER A 583 -12.65 -1.24 37.59
C SER A 583 -12.53 -1.03 36.08
N LEU A 584 -12.36 0.22 35.62
CA LEU A 584 -12.14 0.51 34.20
C LEU A 584 -10.81 -0.07 33.69
N LEU A 585 -9.73 0.03 34.47
CA LEU A 585 -8.46 -0.60 34.11
C LEU A 585 -8.57 -2.13 34.07
N LYS A 586 -9.34 -2.76 34.98
CA LYS A 586 -9.65 -4.20 34.92
C LYS A 586 -10.54 -4.55 33.74
N SER A 587 -11.48 -3.70 33.33
CA SER A 587 -12.26 -3.90 32.10
C SER A 587 -11.31 -3.93 30.88
N MET A 588 -10.47 -2.91 30.71
CA MET A 588 -9.53 -2.84 29.57
C MET A 588 -8.40 -3.89 29.63
N LEU A 589 -7.95 -4.31 30.83
CA LEU A 589 -7.01 -5.43 30.97
C LEU A 589 -7.69 -6.79 30.82
N SER A 590 -8.98 -6.94 31.14
CA SER A 590 -9.72 -8.19 30.90
C SER A 590 -9.93 -8.44 29.41
N ALA A 591 -10.07 -7.39 28.59
CA ALA A 591 -10.04 -7.47 27.13
C ALA A 591 -8.69 -7.98 26.58
N CYS A 592 -7.61 -7.95 27.37
CA CYS A 592 -6.28 -8.44 26.99
C CYS A 592 -5.90 -9.75 27.71
N GLN A 593 -6.66 -10.20 28.71
CA GLN A 593 -6.34 -11.40 29.50
C GLN A 593 -7.56 -12.06 30.18
N CYS A 594 -8.58 -12.43 29.40
CA CYS A 594 -9.60 -13.40 29.78
C CYS A 594 -9.77 -14.50 28.73
N HIS A 595 -8.79 -15.40 28.69
CA HIS A 595 -8.83 -16.60 27.86
C HIS A 595 -8.79 -17.88 28.71
N ALA A 596 -9.78 -18.03 29.59
CA ALA A 596 -10.03 -19.29 30.31
C ALA A 596 -11.52 -19.46 30.65
N ARG A 597 -12.12 -20.53 30.12
CA ARG A 597 -13.41 -21.13 30.54
C ARG A 597 -14.71 -20.37 30.24
N GLY A 598 -14.91 -20.08 28.97
CA GLY A 598 -16.21 -20.21 28.31
C GLY A 598 -15.96 -20.78 26.91
N THR A 599 -16.62 -21.88 26.52
CA THR A 599 -16.30 -22.60 25.27
C THR A 599 -16.98 -21.95 24.06
N THR A 600 -16.51 -20.77 23.66
CA THR A 600 -16.91 -20.16 22.38
C THR A 600 -16.23 -20.90 21.23
N ILE A 601 -17.05 -21.56 20.42
CA ILE A 601 -16.65 -22.23 19.17
C ILE A 601 -16.06 -21.19 18.21
N SER A 602 -14.92 -21.52 17.57
CA SER A 602 -14.27 -20.62 16.62
C SER A 602 -15.10 -20.45 15.34
N GLN A 603 -14.87 -19.37 14.58
CA GLN A 603 -15.61 -19.13 13.32
C GLN A 603 -15.42 -20.30 12.34
N LEU A 604 -14.17 -20.74 12.14
CA LEU A 604 -13.87 -21.90 11.30
C LEU A 604 -14.56 -23.20 11.77
N GLU A 605 -14.67 -23.45 13.07
CA GLU A 605 -15.43 -24.60 13.59
C GLU A 605 -16.94 -24.50 13.30
N ARG A 606 -17.50 -23.28 13.20
CA ARG A 606 -18.89 -23.06 12.75
C ARG A 606 -19.04 -23.32 11.25
N ASP A 607 -18.11 -22.86 10.43
CA ASP A 607 -18.19 -22.94 8.97
C ASP A 607 -17.89 -24.35 8.43
N ILE A 608 -17.04 -25.11 9.13
CA ILE A 608 -16.90 -26.56 8.91
C ILE A 608 -18.15 -27.29 9.40
N GLY A 609 -18.67 -26.91 10.58
CA GLY A 609 -19.77 -27.61 11.26
C GLY A 609 -19.27 -28.78 12.13
N SER A 610 -20.01 -29.10 13.19
CA SER A 610 -19.62 -30.14 14.17
C SER A 610 -19.40 -31.52 13.55
N ASP A 611 -20.17 -31.82 12.51
CA ASP A 611 -20.33 -33.18 11.97
C ASP A 611 -19.32 -33.47 10.84
N GLN A 612 -18.78 -32.42 10.20
CA GLN A 612 -17.73 -32.51 9.18
C GLN A 612 -16.32 -32.33 9.76
N PHE A 613 -16.19 -31.83 11.00
CA PHE A 613 -14.89 -31.57 11.62
C PHE A 613 -14.18 -32.89 11.99
N PRO A 614 -13.04 -33.24 11.37
CA PRO A 614 -12.41 -34.55 11.58
C PRO A 614 -11.94 -34.75 13.03
N PRO A 615 -12.16 -35.94 13.62
CA PRO A 615 -11.66 -36.22 14.96
C PRO A 615 -10.12 -36.22 14.96
N ASN A 616 -9.53 -35.53 15.94
CA ASN A 616 -8.09 -35.36 16.15
C ASN A 616 -7.32 -34.53 15.08
N GLU A 617 -8.01 -33.81 14.19
CA GLU A 617 -7.35 -32.78 13.36
C GLU A 617 -7.30 -31.42 14.06
N HIS A 618 -6.26 -30.65 13.75
CA HIS A 618 -5.95 -29.36 14.37
C HIS A 618 -5.56 -28.35 13.28
N TYR A 619 -6.28 -27.23 13.19
CA TYR A 619 -6.10 -26.22 12.15
C TYR A 619 -5.50 -24.95 12.77
N PHE A 620 -4.19 -24.78 12.61
CA PHE A 620 -3.45 -23.67 13.22
C PHE A 620 -2.70 -22.85 12.18
N GLY A 621 -3.05 -21.56 12.10
CA GLY A 621 -2.28 -20.59 11.33
C GLY A 621 -0.87 -20.37 11.91
N LEU A 622 0.07 -19.93 11.09
CA LEU A 622 1.45 -19.62 11.47
C LEU A 622 1.69 -18.10 11.42
N VAL A 623 1.99 -17.50 12.57
CA VAL A 623 2.20 -16.04 12.69
C VAL A 623 3.39 -15.59 11.83
N ASN A 624 3.18 -14.55 11.02
CA ASN A 624 4.23 -13.90 10.21
C ASN A 624 5.16 -13.04 11.08
N PHE A 625 6.48 -13.09 10.83
CA PHE A 625 7.48 -12.24 11.50
C PHE A 625 8.03 -11.12 10.61
N GLY A 626 7.23 -10.70 9.63
CA GLY A 626 7.62 -9.78 8.57
C GLY A 626 8.29 -10.56 7.44
N ASN A 627 7.59 -10.68 6.30
CA ASN A 627 8.05 -11.39 5.12
C ASN A 627 8.46 -12.86 5.37
N THR A 628 7.79 -13.57 6.29
CA THR A 628 8.01 -15.03 6.50
C THR A 628 6.89 -15.90 5.94
N CYS A 629 5.91 -15.32 5.24
CA CYS A 629 4.78 -16.03 4.65
C CYS A 629 5.20 -17.05 3.57
N TYR A 630 6.33 -16.81 2.86
CA TYR A 630 6.95 -17.80 1.97
C TYR A 630 7.29 -19.11 2.69
N SER A 631 7.66 -19.03 3.98
CA SER A 631 7.97 -20.19 4.80
C SER A 631 6.68 -20.78 5.39
N ASN A 632 5.78 -19.94 5.90
CA ASN A 632 4.52 -20.37 6.48
C ASN A 632 3.65 -21.15 5.46
N SER A 633 3.50 -20.66 4.24
CA SER A 633 2.65 -21.29 3.22
C SER A 633 3.15 -22.68 2.81
N VAL A 634 4.47 -22.84 2.67
CA VAL A 634 5.13 -24.11 2.38
C VAL A 634 5.06 -25.07 3.58
N LEU A 635 5.24 -24.57 4.81
CA LEU A 635 5.08 -25.37 6.02
C LEU A 635 3.65 -25.92 6.16
N GLN A 636 2.63 -25.12 5.83
CA GLN A 636 1.24 -25.61 5.77
C GLN A 636 1.06 -26.66 4.68
N ALA A 637 1.54 -26.41 3.45
CA ALA A 637 1.44 -27.39 2.36
C ALA A 637 2.08 -28.75 2.73
N LEU A 638 3.26 -28.72 3.36
CA LEU A 638 3.96 -29.91 3.85
C LEU A 638 3.27 -30.56 5.07
N TYR A 639 2.58 -29.80 5.93
CA TYR A 639 1.81 -30.38 7.04
C TYR A 639 0.60 -31.17 6.55
N PHE A 640 -0.07 -30.74 5.48
CA PHE A 640 -1.22 -31.45 4.91
C PHE A 640 -0.83 -32.61 3.97
N CYS A 641 0.44 -32.67 3.55
CA CYS A 641 1.04 -33.87 2.96
C CYS A 641 1.17 -34.99 4.01
N ARG A 642 0.12 -35.80 4.21
CA ARG A 642 0.04 -36.78 5.32
C ARG A 642 1.26 -37.70 5.49
N PRO A 643 1.82 -38.34 4.43
CA PRO A 643 3.00 -39.19 4.58
C PRO A 643 4.21 -38.44 5.17
N PHE A 644 4.37 -37.16 4.80
CA PHE A 644 5.45 -36.32 5.32
C PHE A 644 5.18 -35.92 6.77
N ARG A 645 3.95 -35.49 7.10
CA ARG A 645 3.52 -35.18 8.47
C ARG A 645 3.76 -36.36 9.41
N GLU A 646 3.38 -37.56 9.01
CA GLU A 646 3.53 -38.79 9.80
C GLU A 646 5.00 -39.12 10.05
N LYS A 647 5.86 -39.09 9.02
CA LYS A 647 7.32 -39.33 9.20
C LYS A 647 8.00 -38.29 10.09
N VAL A 648 7.60 -37.02 10.01
CA VAL A 648 8.11 -35.96 10.89
C VAL A 648 7.65 -36.15 12.34
N LEU A 649 6.41 -36.60 12.58
CA LEU A 649 5.91 -36.93 13.92
C LEU A 649 6.54 -38.21 14.51
N GLU A 650 6.73 -39.25 13.69
CA GLU A 650 7.50 -40.46 14.05
C GLU A 650 8.94 -40.10 14.46
N TYR A 651 9.61 -39.24 13.69
CA TYR A 651 10.93 -38.73 14.00
C TYR A 651 10.96 -38.02 15.36
N LYS A 652 9.95 -37.19 15.67
CA LYS A 652 9.84 -36.53 17.00
C LYS A 652 9.67 -37.55 18.14
N ALA A 653 8.87 -38.59 17.93
CA ALA A 653 8.63 -39.62 18.92
C ALA A 653 9.90 -40.43 19.26
N ARG A 654 10.73 -40.68 18.23
CA ARG A 654 11.99 -41.44 18.32
C ARG A 654 13.14 -40.62 18.92
N ASN A 655 13.34 -39.38 18.45
CA ASN A 655 14.48 -38.53 18.83
C ASN A 655 14.14 -37.52 19.95
N LYS A 656 14.08 -38.01 21.21
CA LYS A 656 13.79 -37.17 22.39
C LYS A 656 15.00 -36.39 22.96
N ARG A 657 16.23 -36.66 22.51
CA ARG A 657 17.49 -36.06 23.04
C ARG A 657 18.57 -35.88 21.96
N THR A 658 18.26 -35.23 20.85
CA THR A 658 19.24 -34.90 19.79
C THR A 658 19.68 -33.43 19.83
N LYS A 659 20.80 -33.15 19.15
CA LYS A 659 21.28 -31.79 18.87
C LYS A 659 20.21 -31.01 18.09
N GLU A 660 20.05 -29.73 18.40
CA GLU A 660 19.07 -28.86 17.71
C GLU A 660 19.47 -28.66 16.24
N THR A 661 18.66 -29.21 15.33
CA THR A 661 18.75 -29.09 13.86
C THR A 661 17.43 -28.55 13.29
N LEU A 662 17.43 -28.09 12.03
CA LEU A 662 16.21 -27.61 11.37
C LEU A 662 15.08 -28.67 11.37
N LEU A 663 15.42 -29.95 11.15
CA LEU A 663 14.47 -31.06 11.23
C LEU A 663 13.87 -31.22 12.64
N THR A 664 14.67 -31.09 13.71
CA THR A 664 14.12 -31.13 15.08
C THR A 664 13.19 -29.96 15.37
N CYS A 665 13.47 -28.76 14.83
CA CYS A 665 12.59 -27.60 14.96
C CYS A 665 11.29 -27.75 14.17
N LEU A 666 11.34 -28.36 12.98
CA LEU A 666 10.15 -28.71 12.19
C LEU A 666 9.29 -29.74 12.92
N ALA A 667 9.93 -30.76 13.48
CA ALA A 667 9.27 -31.82 14.23
C ALA A 667 8.64 -31.29 15.54
N ASP A 668 9.29 -30.35 16.24
CA ASP A 668 8.72 -29.57 17.35
C ASP A 668 7.45 -28.80 16.91
N LEU A 669 7.50 -28.13 15.75
CA LEU A 669 6.39 -27.33 15.22
C LEU A 669 5.19 -28.22 14.86
N PHE A 670 5.41 -29.27 14.07
CA PHE A 670 4.35 -30.20 13.65
C PHE A 670 3.72 -30.92 14.84
N TYR A 671 4.53 -31.33 15.82
CA TYR A 671 4.04 -31.90 17.07
C TYR A 671 3.22 -30.89 17.89
N SER A 672 3.64 -29.62 17.94
CA SER A 672 2.90 -28.55 18.62
C SER A 672 1.55 -28.21 17.97
N ILE A 673 1.40 -28.42 16.66
CA ILE A 673 0.10 -28.31 15.97
C ILE A 673 -0.75 -29.54 16.30
N ALA A 674 -0.21 -30.74 16.08
CA ALA A 674 -0.93 -32.01 16.21
C ALA A 674 -1.35 -32.41 17.63
N THR A 675 -0.81 -31.77 18.68
CA THR A 675 -1.12 -32.08 20.10
C THR A 675 -1.81 -30.94 20.83
N GLN A 676 -2.29 -29.93 20.11
CA GLN A 676 -2.85 -28.73 20.69
C GLN A 676 -4.23 -28.97 21.33
N LYS A 677 -4.52 -28.34 22.47
CA LYS A 677 -5.80 -28.59 23.20
C LYS A 677 -7.04 -28.00 22.53
N LYS A 678 -6.86 -27.07 21.61
CA LYS A 678 -7.93 -26.45 20.82
C LYS A 678 -7.93 -27.05 19.42
N LYS A 679 -9.11 -27.11 18.79
CA LYS A 679 -9.27 -27.50 17.39
C LYS A 679 -8.68 -26.47 16.42
N VAL A 680 -8.89 -25.18 16.70
CA VAL A 680 -8.45 -24.07 15.85
C VAL A 680 -7.67 -23.00 16.63
N GLY A 681 -6.74 -22.31 15.98
CA GLY A 681 -6.07 -21.12 16.49
C GLY A 681 -4.86 -20.71 15.64
N SER A 682 -3.85 -20.11 16.27
CA SER A 682 -2.57 -19.78 15.61
C SER A 682 -1.36 -20.12 16.51
N ILE A 683 -0.23 -20.38 15.86
CA ILE A 683 1.06 -20.75 16.48
C ILE A 683 2.15 -19.84 15.91
N ALA A 684 3.12 -19.48 16.75
CA ALA A 684 4.22 -18.61 16.39
C ALA A 684 5.50 -19.46 16.14
N PRO A 685 5.94 -19.71 14.88
CA PRO A 685 7.04 -20.62 14.56
C PRO A 685 8.46 -20.07 14.88
N LYS A 686 8.61 -19.33 15.97
CA LYS A 686 9.82 -18.58 16.36
C LYS A 686 11.09 -19.43 16.36
N LYS A 687 11.05 -20.64 16.93
CA LYS A 687 12.21 -21.56 16.96
C LYS A 687 12.63 -22.00 15.56
N PHE A 688 11.66 -22.35 14.70
CA PHE A 688 11.93 -22.80 13.35
C PHE A 688 12.54 -21.67 12.50
N ILE A 689 11.93 -20.48 12.51
CA ILE A 689 12.44 -19.31 11.77
C ILE A 689 13.82 -18.88 12.30
N ALA A 690 14.04 -18.85 13.62
CA ALA A 690 15.35 -18.53 14.18
C ALA A 690 16.43 -19.57 13.81
N ARG A 691 16.06 -20.85 13.67
CA ARG A 691 16.98 -21.88 13.18
C ARG A 691 17.23 -21.75 11.69
N LEU A 692 16.20 -21.54 10.88
CA LEU A 692 16.29 -21.34 9.42
C LEU A 692 17.29 -20.25 9.06
N ARG A 693 17.14 -19.06 9.66
CA ARG A 693 18.04 -17.91 9.48
C ARG A 693 19.49 -18.24 9.83
N LYS A 694 19.70 -19.08 10.85
CA LYS A 694 21.04 -19.50 11.29
C LYS A 694 21.69 -20.58 10.40
N GLU A 695 20.91 -21.40 9.71
CA GLU A 695 21.44 -22.45 8.82
C GLU A 695 21.73 -21.90 7.40
N LYS A 696 20.98 -20.89 6.93
CA LYS A 696 21.15 -20.28 5.60
C LYS A 696 21.04 -18.76 5.63
N GLU A 697 22.16 -18.07 5.40
CA GLU A 697 22.29 -16.60 5.44
C GLU A 697 21.36 -15.88 4.44
N GLU A 698 21.06 -16.49 3.29
CA GLU A 698 20.13 -15.95 2.28
C GLU A 698 18.72 -15.71 2.85
N PHE A 699 18.34 -16.42 3.92
CA PHE A 699 17.08 -16.22 4.64
C PHE A 699 17.21 -15.35 5.92
N ASP A 700 18.42 -14.97 6.35
CA ASP A 700 18.66 -14.09 7.51
C ASP A 700 18.53 -12.60 7.18
N ASN A 701 17.35 -12.24 6.69
CA ASN A 701 17.00 -10.85 6.42
C ASN A 701 15.48 -10.64 6.60
N TYR A 702 15.06 -9.39 6.34
CA TYR A 702 13.67 -8.96 6.41
C TYR A 702 13.03 -8.81 5.02
N MET A 703 13.66 -9.35 3.96
CA MET A 703 13.13 -9.33 2.60
C MET A 703 12.22 -10.53 2.36
N GLN A 704 11.28 -10.39 1.43
CA GLN A 704 10.50 -11.51 0.92
C GLN A 704 11.41 -12.43 0.09
N GLN A 705 11.28 -13.74 0.33
CA GLN A 705 12.07 -14.79 -0.30
C GLN A 705 11.21 -15.66 -1.20
N ASP A 706 11.82 -16.45 -2.07
CA ASP A 706 11.10 -17.37 -2.94
C ASP A 706 10.66 -18.63 -2.16
N ALA A 707 9.35 -18.92 -2.18
CA ALA A 707 8.78 -20.08 -1.53
C ALA A 707 9.30 -21.41 -2.13
N HIS A 708 9.64 -21.43 -3.42
CA HIS A 708 10.19 -22.62 -4.08
C HIS A 708 11.64 -22.88 -3.66
N GLU A 709 12.45 -21.83 -3.56
CA GLU A 709 13.82 -21.93 -3.06
C GLU A 709 13.85 -22.41 -1.60
N PHE A 710 12.94 -21.91 -0.76
CA PHE A 710 12.76 -22.39 0.61
C PHE A 710 12.33 -23.87 0.66
N LEU A 711 11.38 -24.30 -0.18
CA LEU A 711 10.96 -25.70 -0.27
C LEU A 711 12.12 -26.63 -0.65
N ASN A 712 12.87 -26.26 -1.71
CA ASN A 712 13.99 -27.04 -2.22
C ASN A 712 15.12 -27.13 -1.17
N PHE A 713 15.47 -26.01 -0.52
CA PHE A 713 16.40 -26.00 0.61
C PHE A 713 15.93 -26.90 1.76
N LEU A 714 14.66 -26.77 2.19
CA LEU A 714 14.14 -27.50 3.33
C LEU A 714 14.15 -29.02 3.11
N ILE A 715 13.71 -29.49 1.94
CA ILE A 715 13.69 -30.93 1.62
C ILE A 715 15.11 -31.50 1.53
N ASN A 716 16.01 -30.83 0.80
CA ASN A 716 17.39 -31.26 0.67
C ASN A 716 18.11 -31.29 2.03
N HIS A 717 17.97 -30.24 2.84
CA HIS A 717 18.64 -30.16 4.13
C HIS A 717 18.09 -31.16 5.16
N ILE A 718 16.78 -31.47 5.13
CA ILE A 718 16.20 -32.56 5.93
C ILE A 718 16.81 -33.91 5.51
N ASN A 719 16.96 -34.15 4.21
CA ASN A 719 17.57 -35.37 3.67
C ASN A 719 19.03 -35.52 4.12
N GLU A 720 19.83 -34.45 4.03
CA GLU A 720 21.21 -34.40 4.54
C GLU A 720 21.30 -34.72 6.03
N ILE A 721 20.43 -34.15 6.87
CA ILE A 721 20.39 -34.43 8.32
C ILE A 721 20.17 -35.93 8.57
N ILE A 722 19.22 -36.56 7.86
CA ILE A 722 18.91 -37.99 8.02
C ILE A 722 20.08 -38.87 7.57
N LEU A 723 20.75 -38.52 6.47
CA LEU A 723 21.94 -39.24 5.98
C LEU A 723 23.14 -39.10 6.94
N ALA A 724 23.33 -37.92 7.54
CA ALA A 724 24.35 -37.68 8.55
C ALA A 724 24.10 -38.49 9.84
N GLU A 725 22.84 -38.55 10.32
CA GLU A 725 22.45 -39.37 11.46
C GLU A 725 22.67 -40.87 11.19
N ARG A 726 22.27 -41.37 10.01
CA ARG A 726 22.53 -42.76 9.61
C ARG A 726 24.02 -43.08 9.63
N THR A 727 24.86 -42.19 9.10
CA THR A 727 26.32 -42.38 9.05
C THR A 727 26.94 -42.44 10.45
N GLN A 728 26.47 -41.62 11.38
CA GLN A 728 26.92 -41.64 12.79
C GLN A 728 26.43 -42.85 13.58
N SER A 729 25.36 -43.51 13.12
CA SER A 729 24.76 -44.68 13.80
C SER A 729 25.41 -46.03 13.45
N LYS A 730 26.26 -46.11 12.42
CA LYS A 730 27.00 -47.35 12.08
C LYS A 730 28.10 -47.60 13.12
N PRO A 731 28.12 -48.77 13.81
CA PRO A 731 29.13 -49.03 14.83
C PRO A 731 30.54 -49.16 14.24
N THR A 732 31.50 -48.42 14.80
CA THR A 732 32.93 -48.65 14.58
C THR A 732 33.35 -49.95 15.26
N GLY A 733 33.25 -51.08 14.56
CA GLY A 733 33.52 -52.40 15.12
C GLY A 733 33.82 -53.48 14.08
N GLY A 734 35.00 -53.43 13.47
CA GLY A 734 35.48 -54.48 12.56
C GLY A 734 36.66 -54.05 11.70
N LYS A 735 37.89 -54.44 12.06
CA LYS A 735 39.04 -54.40 11.15
C LYS A 735 39.06 -55.65 10.29
N CYS A 736 39.18 -55.50 8.98
CA CYS A 736 40.11 -56.20 8.06
C CYS A 736 39.57 -56.21 6.62
N GLY A 737 40.47 -56.05 5.64
CA GLY A 737 40.16 -56.22 4.22
C GLY A 737 40.22 -54.92 3.42
N ALA A 738 41.36 -54.66 2.78
CA ALA A 738 41.39 -53.85 1.57
C ALA A 738 41.00 -54.75 0.40
N GLY A 739 40.03 -54.32 -0.41
CA GLY A 739 39.53 -55.06 -1.56
C GLY A 739 38.29 -54.37 -2.11
N ASP A 740 38.31 -54.08 -3.42
CA ASP A 740 37.29 -53.27 -4.07
C ASP A 740 35.90 -53.93 -4.02
N ALA A 741 34.94 -53.22 -3.44
CA ALA A 741 33.52 -53.48 -3.60
C ALA A 741 32.87 -52.23 -4.21
N ALA A 742 32.59 -52.29 -5.51
CA ALA A 742 31.92 -51.21 -6.24
C ALA A 742 30.56 -50.87 -5.60
N GLY A 743 30.17 -49.59 -5.71
CA GLY A 743 29.11 -49.02 -4.88
C GLY A 743 27.75 -49.72 -5.00
N SER A 744 27.27 -50.26 -3.88
CA SER A 744 25.83 -50.29 -3.62
C SER A 744 25.35 -48.85 -3.39
N PRO A 745 24.30 -48.37 -4.08
CA PRO A 745 23.77 -47.03 -3.82
C PRO A 745 23.31 -46.92 -2.36
N PRO A 746 23.44 -45.75 -1.72
CA PRO A 746 22.98 -45.56 -0.34
C PRO A 746 21.48 -45.84 -0.25
N GLU A 747 21.05 -46.58 0.78
CA GLU A 747 19.62 -46.87 0.99
C GLU A 747 18.82 -45.57 1.04
N PRO A 748 17.66 -45.49 0.35
CA PRO A 748 16.85 -44.28 0.32
C PRO A 748 16.42 -43.85 1.73
N THR A 749 16.26 -42.54 1.92
CA THR A 749 15.63 -42.00 3.13
C THR A 749 14.11 -41.95 2.92
N TRP A 750 13.34 -41.82 4.00
CA TRP A 750 11.89 -41.62 3.89
C TRP A 750 11.52 -40.33 3.12
N VAL A 751 12.43 -39.36 3.00
CA VAL A 751 12.25 -38.19 2.13
C VAL A 751 12.27 -38.60 0.66
N HIS A 752 13.19 -39.51 0.29
CA HIS A 752 13.23 -40.08 -1.06
C HIS A 752 11.98 -40.92 -1.35
N GLU A 753 11.51 -41.73 -0.41
CA GLU A 753 10.27 -42.51 -0.57
C GLU A 753 9.05 -41.63 -0.88
N ILE A 754 9.00 -40.41 -0.33
CA ILE A 754 7.89 -39.47 -0.52
C ILE A 754 8.06 -38.63 -1.79
N PHE A 755 9.18 -37.91 -1.94
CA PHE A 755 9.35 -36.87 -2.96
C PHE A 755 10.25 -37.25 -4.15
N GLN A 756 11.04 -38.33 -4.10
CA GLN A 756 11.98 -38.66 -5.19
C GLN A 756 11.24 -39.22 -6.42
N GLY A 757 11.28 -38.45 -7.51
CA GLY A 757 11.12 -38.98 -8.85
C GLY A 757 12.47 -39.17 -9.55
N ILE A 758 12.45 -39.85 -10.69
CA ILE A 758 13.62 -40.03 -11.57
C ILE A 758 13.24 -39.54 -12.97
N LEU A 759 14.03 -38.63 -13.51
CA LEU A 759 14.02 -38.21 -14.91
C LEU A 759 15.12 -38.94 -15.68
N THR A 760 14.85 -39.35 -16.91
CA THR A 760 15.86 -39.76 -17.87
C THR A 760 16.03 -38.64 -18.89
N SER A 761 17.21 -38.05 -18.92
CA SER A 761 17.64 -37.15 -19.99
C SER A 761 18.20 -37.98 -21.14
N GLU A 762 17.58 -37.89 -22.32
CA GLU A 762 18.06 -38.54 -23.54
C GLU A 762 18.63 -37.48 -24.48
N THR A 763 19.88 -37.64 -24.94
CA THR A 763 20.53 -36.74 -25.90
C THR A 763 21.02 -37.55 -27.11
N ARG A 764 20.45 -37.29 -28.29
CA ARG A 764 20.86 -37.86 -29.57
C ARG A 764 21.74 -36.87 -30.32
N CYS A 765 23.00 -37.23 -30.55
CA CYS A 765 23.88 -36.47 -31.45
C CYS A 765 23.35 -36.54 -32.89
N LEU A 766 23.18 -35.40 -33.57
CA LEU A 766 22.69 -35.38 -34.96
C LEU A 766 23.78 -35.71 -36.00
N ASN A 767 25.06 -35.70 -35.60
CA ASN A 767 26.18 -36.00 -36.49
C ASN A 767 26.56 -37.50 -36.53
N CYS A 768 26.48 -38.20 -35.39
CA CYS A 768 26.85 -39.64 -35.29
C CYS A 768 25.72 -40.54 -34.80
N GLU A 769 24.51 -39.99 -34.63
CA GLU A 769 23.30 -40.66 -34.16
C GLU A 769 23.35 -41.34 -32.78
N THR A 770 24.50 -41.32 -32.10
CA THR A 770 24.67 -41.86 -30.75
C THR A 770 23.70 -41.20 -29.77
N VAL A 771 22.92 -42.03 -29.08
CA VAL A 771 22.02 -41.62 -28.00
C VAL A 771 22.71 -41.88 -26.66
N SER A 772 22.92 -40.84 -25.86
CA SER A 772 23.26 -40.96 -24.45
C SER A 772 21.98 -40.82 -23.61
N SER A 773 21.86 -41.65 -22.58
CA SER A 773 20.80 -41.54 -21.57
C SER A 773 21.44 -41.37 -20.19
N LYS A 774 20.95 -40.41 -19.41
CA LYS A 774 21.40 -40.16 -18.04
C LYS A 774 20.19 -39.95 -17.15
N ASP A 775 20.08 -40.78 -16.13
CA ASP A 775 19.07 -40.66 -15.08
C ASP A 775 19.49 -39.58 -14.06
N GLU A 776 18.53 -38.77 -13.64
CA GLU A 776 18.68 -37.68 -12.67
C GLU A 776 17.52 -37.70 -11.67
N ASP A 777 17.84 -37.65 -10.38
CA ASP A 777 16.87 -37.61 -9.28
C ASP A 777 16.30 -36.21 -9.10
N PHE A 778 15.01 -36.11 -8.75
CA PHE A 778 14.37 -34.84 -8.40
C PHE A 778 13.42 -34.97 -7.20
N PHE A 779 13.32 -33.93 -6.39
CA PHE A 779 12.30 -33.78 -5.33
C PHE A 779 11.14 -32.87 -5.73
N ASP A 780 11.37 -31.96 -6.68
CA ASP A 780 10.38 -31.08 -7.29
C ASP A 780 10.57 -31.05 -8.81
N LEU A 781 9.49 -30.93 -9.55
CA LEU A 781 9.50 -30.85 -11.01
C LEU A 781 9.09 -29.44 -11.46
N GLN A 782 10.04 -28.71 -12.02
CA GLN A 782 9.83 -27.34 -12.48
C GLN A 782 9.33 -27.35 -13.93
N VAL A 783 8.17 -26.74 -14.17
CA VAL A 783 7.58 -26.65 -15.50
C VAL A 783 7.47 -25.20 -15.98
N ASP A 784 7.78 -25.01 -17.26
CA ASP A 784 7.68 -23.70 -17.91
C ASP A 784 6.23 -23.32 -18.19
N VAL A 785 5.94 -22.02 -17.99
CA VAL A 785 4.61 -21.44 -18.10
C VAL A 785 4.49 -20.61 -19.38
N ASP A 786 3.60 -21.07 -20.27
CA ASP A 786 3.19 -20.40 -21.50
C ASP A 786 1.78 -19.78 -21.37
N GLN A 787 1.32 -19.09 -22.40
CA GLN A 787 -0.01 -18.44 -22.38
C GLN A 787 -1.14 -19.48 -22.47
N ASN A 788 -2.15 -19.35 -21.59
CA ASN A 788 -3.40 -20.12 -21.62
C ASN A 788 -3.21 -21.64 -21.70
N THR A 789 -2.34 -22.17 -20.81
CA THR A 789 -1.94 -23.58 -20.76
C THR A 789 -2.62 -24.35 -19.62
N SER A 790 -2.35 -25.65 -19.53
CA SER A 790 -2.74 -26.52 -18.41
C SER A 790 -1.55 -27.34 -17.93
N ILE A 791 -1.57 -27.84 -16.70
CA ILE A 791 -0.51 -28.73 -16.16
C ILE A 791 -0.26 -29.93 -17.07
N THR A 792 -1.33 -30.54 -17.59
CA THR A 792 -1.24 -31.67 -18.53
C THR A 792 -0.55 -31.30 -19.84
N HIS A 793 -0.68 -30.04 -20.29
CA HIS A 793 0.05 -29.54 -21.47
C HIS A 793 1.50 -29.22 -21.12
N CYS A 794 1.77 -28.49 -20.03
CA CYS A 794 3.12 -28.20 -19.54
C CYS A 794 3.96 -29.46 -19.34
N LEU A 795 3.39 -30.53 -18.76
CA LEU A 795 4.08 -31.81 -18.56
C LEU A 795 4.33 -32.59 -19.86
N ARG A 796 3.50 -32.40 -20.90
CA ARG A 796 3.78 -32.91 -22.24
C ARG A 796 4.89 -32.12 -22.92
N CYS A 797 4.85 -30.79 -22.82
CA CYS A 797 5.88 -29.91 -23.39
C CYS A 797 7.24 -30.09 -22.73
N PHE A 798 7.28 -30.38 -21.42
CA PHE A 798 8.49 -30.77 -20.71
C PHE A 798 9.19 -32.01 -21.31
N SER A 799 8.41 -32.93 -21.92
CA SER A 799 8.92 -34.13 -22.60
C SER A 799 9.06 -34.00 -24.12
N ASN A 800 8.89 -32.81 -24.69
CA ASN A 800 9.20 -32.56 -26.10
C ASN A 800 10.72 -32.59 -26.34
N THR A 801 11.09 -32.84 -27.59
CA THR A 801 12.49 -32.78 -28.03
C THR A 801 12.92 -31.35 -28.31
N GLU A 802 13.86 -30.82 -27.54
CA GLU A 802 14.60 -29.59 -27.84
C GLU A 802 15.76 -29.88 -28.81
N THR A 803 16.10 -28.93 -29.68
CA THR A 803 17.29 -29.05 -30.56
C THR A 803 18.35 -28.05 -30.15
N LEU A 804 19.53 -28.57 -29.82
CA LEU A 804 20.70 -27.82 -29.36
C LEU A 804 21.52 -27.33 -30.57
N CYS A 805 21.30 -26.07 -30.95
CA CYS A 805 21.92 -25.42 -32.12
C CYS A 805 22.85 -24.26 -31.73
N SER A 806 23.61 -23.75 -32.71
CA SER A 806 24.47 -22.55 -32.61
C SER A 806 25.43 -22.58 -31.41
N ASP A 807 25.26 -21.70 -30.43
CA ASP A 807 26.15 -21.55 -29.27
C ASP A 807 25.90 -22.64 -28.19
N ASN A 808 24.74 -23.31 -28.22
CA ASN A 808 24.33 -24.32 -27.23
C ASN A 808 24.68 -25.77 -27.63
N LYS A 809 25.66 -25.97 -28.53
CA LYS A 809 26.03 -27.31 -29.04
C LYS A 809 26.48 -28.27 -27.93
N PHE A 810 26.10 -29.54 -28.07
CA PHE A 810 26.45 -30.60 -27.13
C PHE A 810 27.84 -31.17 -27.45
N LYS A 811 28.70 -31.35 -26.44
CA LYS A 811 29.99 -32.02 -26.61
C LYS A 811 29.76 -33.54 -26.66
N CYS A 812 29.80 -34.11 -27.87
CA CYS A 812 29.59 -35.54 -28.06
C CYS A 812 30.91 -36.31 -27.90
N ASP A 813 30.99 -37.20 -26.91
CA ASP A 813 32.19 -38.00 -26.63
C ASP A 813 32.62 -38.85 -27.84
N HIS A 814 31.66 -39.44 -28.56
CA HIS A 814 31.94 -40.24 -29.77
C HIS A 814 32.46 -39.39 -30.95
N CYS A 815 32.20 -38.07 -30.96
CA CYS A 815 32.74 -37.16 -31.98
C CYS A 815 33.93 -36.34 -31.48
N SER A 816 34.30 -36.45 -30.20
CA SER A 816 35.29 -35.62 -29.50
C SER A 816 35.15 -34.10 -29.74
N SER A 817 33.94 -33.63 -30.04
CA SER A 817 33.68 -32.27 -30.55
C SER A 817 32.26 -31.79 -30.24
N TYR A 818 32.03 -30.48 -30.36
CA TYR A 818 30.71 -29.86 -30.20
C TYR A 818 29.85 -30.09 -31.45
N GLN A 819 28.73 -30.78 -31.26
CA GLN A 819 27.79 -31.19 -32.30
C GLN A 819 26.39 -30.70 -31.98
N GLU A 820 25.56 -30.60 -33.02
CA GLU A 820 24.14 -30.36 -32.84
C GLU A 820 23.48 -31.65 -32.34
N ALA A 821 22.55 -31.51 -31.40
CA ALA A 821 21.95 -32.66 -30.73
C ALA A 821 20.47 -32.41 -30.42
N GLN A 822 19.68 -33.47 -30.42
CA GLN A 822 18.31 -33.47 -29.95
C GLN A 822 18.28 -33.98 -28.51
N LYS A 823 17.75 -33.19 -27.58
CA LYS A 823 17.62 -33.56 -26.17
C LYS A 823 16.15 -33.62 -25.78
N ARG A 824 15.78 -34.56 -24.91
CA ARG A 824 14.43 -34.66 -24.32
C ARG A 824 14.50 -35.20 -22.90
N MET A 825 13.54 -34.80 -22.06
CA MET A 825 13.41 -35.26 -20.68
C MET A 825 12.20 -36.19 -20.55
N ARG A 826 12.41 -37.40 -20.02
CA ARG A 826 11.33 -38.37 -19.76
C ARG A 826 11.23 -38.61 -18.26
N VAL A 827 10.03 -38.58 -17.70
CA VAL A 827 9.78 -39.12 -16.35
C VAL A 827 9.85 -40.64 -16.43
N LYS A 828 10.73 -41.24 -15.62
CA LYS A 828 10.97 -42.69 -15.50
C LYS A 828 10.36 -43.26 -14.22
N LYS A 829 10.52 -42.56 -13.10
CA LYS A 829 9.87 -42.89 -11.81
C LYS A 829 9.11 -41.69 -11.29
N LEU A 830 7.84 -41.89 -10.94
CA LEU A 830 6.97 -40.87 -10.35
C LEU A 830 7.03 -40.93 -8.81
N PRO A 831 7.14 -39.80 -8.10
CA PRO A 831 7.18 -39.75 -6.63
C PRO A 831 5.82 -40.05 -5.99
N MET A 832 5.78 -40.36 -4.70
CA MET A 832 4.50 -40.49 -3.95
C MET A 832 3.78 -39.15 -3.86
N ILE A 833 4.52 -38.08 -3.58
CA ILE A 833 4.04 -36.69 -3.64
C ILE A 833 4.82 -35.97 -4.72
N LEU A 834 4.13 -35.60 -5.80
CA LEU A 834 4.68 -34.79 -6.86
C LEU A 834 4.52 -33.31 -6.50
N ALA A 835 5.63 -32.66 -6.15
CA ALA A 835 5.72 -31.21 -6.06
C ALA A 835 6.00 -30.64 -7.46
N LEU A 836 5.07 -29.86 -8.01
CA LEU A 836 5.21 -29.12 -9.26
C LEU A 836 5.45 -27.64 -8.99
N HIS A 837 6.57 -27.12 -9.48
CA HIS A 837 6.85 -25.69 -9.47
C HIS A 837 6.47 -25.07 -10.81
N LEU A 838 5.65 -24.02 -10.77
CA LEU A 838 5.36 -23.22 -11.95
C LEU A 838 6.40 -22.11 -12.05
N LYS A 839 7.25 -22.15 -13.08
CA LYS A 839 8.29 -21.14 -13.37
C LYS A 839 7.67 -19.80 -13.79
N ARG A 840 7.02 -19.14 -12.84
CA ARG A 840 6.35 -17.85 -13.03
C ARG A 840 7.32 -16.67 -12.94
N PHE A 841 8.50 -16.80 -12.33
CA PHE A 841 9.49 -15.73 -12.33
C PHE A 841 10.50 -15.92 -13.47
N LYS A 842 10.40 -15.09 -14.51
CA LYS A 842 11.35 -15.08 -15.64
C LYS A 842 12.22 -13.81 -15.56
N TYR A 843 13.54 -13.96 -15.74
CA TYR A 843 14.44 -12.82 -15.86
C TYR A 843 14.29 -12.20 -17.25
N VAL A 844 14.19 -10.86 -17.33
CA VAL A 844 14.11 -10.16 -18.62
C VAL A 844 15.23 -9.14 -18.69
N GLU A 845 16.20 -9.42 -19.55
CA GLU A 845 17.43 -8.62 -19.74
C GLU A 845 17.12 -7.16 -20.10
N GLN A 846 16.12 -6.91 -20.96
CA GLN A 846 15.68 -5.58 -21.37
C GLN A 846 15.32 -4.65 -20.19
N TYR A 847 14.87 -5.21 -19.06
CA TYR A 847 14.52 -4.46 -17.85
C TYR A 847 15.46 -4.75 -16.67
N ASN A 848 16.49 -5.58 -16.88
CA ASN A 848 17.46 -6.03 -15.87
C ASN A 848 16.81 -6.47 -14.54
N ARG A 849 15.69 -7.21 -14.62
CA ARG A 849 14.90 -7.66 -13.45
C ARG A 849 14.10 -8.94 -13.74
N HIS A 850 13.70 -9.64 -12.68
CA HIS A 850 12.67 -10.67 -12.75
C HIS A 850 11.27 -10.07 -12.88
N ILE A 851 10.44 -10.65 -13.75
CA ILE A 851 9.01 -10.36 -13.86
C ILE A 851 8.19 -11.61 -13.53
N LYS A 852 6.97 -11.42 -13.02
CA LYS A 852 6.01 -12.52 -12.83
C LYS A 852 5.17 -12.74 -14.09
N VAL A 853 5.08 -13.99 -14.51
CA VAL A 853 4.24 -14.52 -15.58
C VAL A 853 2.90 -14.93 -14.98
N SER A 854 1.90 -14.05 -15.12
CA SER A 854 0.54 -14.23 -14.58
C SER A 854 -0.42 -14.98 -15.52
N HIS A 855 0.10 -15.62 -16.58
CA HIS A 855 -0.68 -16.41 -17.53
C HIS A 855 -1.54 -17.46 -16.83
N ARG A 856 -2.74 -17.74 -17.39
CA ARG A 856 -3.58 -18.85 -16.94
C ARG A 856 -2.89 -20.19 -17.14
N VAL A 857 -2.77 -20.93 -16.03
CA VAL A 857 -2.36 -22.33 -15.97
C VAL A 857 -3.44 -23.10 -15.23
N VAL A 858 -4.22 -23.90 -15.96
CA VAL A 858 -5.25 -24.74 -15.35
C VAL A 858 -4.60 -25.95 -14.68
N PHE A 859 -4.81 -26.09 -13.37
CA PHE A 859 -4.38 -27.26 -12.59
C PHE A 859 -5.59 -28.04 -12.05
N PRO A 860 -5.82 -29.29 -12.51
CA PRO A 860 -7.01 -30.06 -12.13
C PRO A 860 -6.92 -30.61 -10.71
N LEU A 861 -8.06 -30.85 -10.06
CA LEU A 861 -8.08 -31.49 -8.73
C LEU A 861 -7.62 -32.96 -8.79
N GLU A 862 -7.79 -33.61 -9.94
CA GLU A 862 -7.28 -34.95 -10.24
C GLU A 862 -6.35 -34.87 -11.46
N LEU A 863 -5.09 -35.30 -11.30
CA LEU A 863 -4.09 -35.30 -12.35
C LEU A 863 -3.73 -36.76 -12.72
N ARG A 864 -4.05 -37.15 -13.96
CA ARG A 864 -3.57 -38.41 -14.54
C ARG A 864 -2.22 -38.18 -15.20
N LEU A 865 -1.21 -38.90 -14.73
CA LEU A 865 0.13 -38.90 -15.29
C LEU A 865 0.44 -40.24 -15.94
N PHE A 866 0.88 -40.15 -17.19
CA PHE A 866 1.41 -41.27 -17.96
C PHE A 866 2.91 -41.35 -17.71
N ASN A 867 3.45 -42.55 -17.52
CA ASN A 867 4.90 -42.71 -17.55
C ASN A 867 5.40 -42.52 -18.99
N THR A 868 6.48 -41.77 -19.18
CA THR A 868 7.00 -41.42 -20.52
C THR A 868 8.21 -42.28 -20.95
N SER A 869 8.69 -43.13 -20.04
CA SER A 869 9.70 -44.15 -20.32
C SER A 869 9.04 -45.48 -20.68
N ASP A 870 9.62 -46.21 -21.62
CA ASP A 870 9.10 -47.49 -22.10
C ASP A 870 9.33 -48.62 -21.08
N ASP A 871 10.25 -48.44 -20.12
CA ASP A 871 10.60 -49.36 -19.01
C ASP A 871 9.74 -49.16 -17.73
N ALA A 872 8.57 -48.53 -17.85
CA ALA A 872 7.73 -48.14 -16.73
C ALA A 872 7.06 -49.33 -16.01
N VAL A 873 7.22 -49.43 -14.69
CA VAL A 873 6.56 -50.47 -13.86
C VAL A 873 5.03 -50.32 -13.83
N ASN A 874 4.51 -49.10 -14.02
CA ASN A 874 3.07 -48.83 -14.09
C ASN A 874 2.83 -47.71 -15.13
N PRO A 875 2.02 -47.92 -16.19
CA PRO A 875 1.90 -46.97 -17.30
C PRO A 875 1.08 -45.71 -16.94
N ASP A 876 0.15 -45.83 -16.00
CA ASP A 876 -0.80 -44.81 -15.59
C ASP A 876 -0.80 -44.62 -14.08
N ARG A 877 -0.73 -43.38 -13.61
CA ARG A 877 -0.86 -43.05 -12.19
C ARG A 877 -1.80 -41.87 -11.96
N LEU A 878 -2.74 -42.04 -11.03
CA LEU A 878 -3.68 -40.99 -10.63
C LEU A 878 -3.17 -40.26 -9.39
N TYR A 879 -3.24 -38.94 -9.44
CA TYR A 879 -2.88 -38.06 -8.34
C TYR A 879 -4.07 -37.16 -7.95
N ASP A 880 -4.24 -36.96 -6.65
CA ASP A 880 -5.12 -35.95 -6.08
C ASP A 880 -4.32 -34.70 -5.70
N LEU A 881 -4.82 -33.52 -6.04
CA LEU A 881 -4.30 -32.26 -5.51
C LEU A 881 -4.54 -32.21 -4.00
N VAL A 882 -3.48 -32.02 -3.20
CA VAL A 882 -3.55 -31.96 -1.73
C VAL A 882 -3.20 -30.58 -1.16
N ALA A 883 -2.31 -29.83 -1.83
CA ALA A 883 -2.00 -28.46 -1.44
C ALA A 883 -1.57 -27.60 -2.64
N VAL A 884 -1.82 -26.29 -2.56
CA VAL A 884 -1.39 -25.26 -3.51
C VAL A 884 -0.80 -24.09 -2.72
N VAL A 885 0.48 -23.79 -2.95
CA VAL A 885 1.07 -22.52 -2.52
C VAL A 885 0.77 -21.49 -3.61
N ILE A 886 0.14 -20.39 -3.23
CA ILE A 886 -0.22 -19.28 -4.11
C ILE A 886 0.75 -18.13 -3.84
N HIS A 887 1.19 -17.47 -4.92
CA HIS A 887 1.88 -16.19 -4.81
C HIS A 887 0.94 -15.05 -5.21
N CYS A 888 0.75 -14.08 -4.33
CA CYS A 888 -0.02 -12.85 -4.53
C CYS A 888 0.95 -11.67 -4.71
N GLY A 889 0.88 -10.96 -5.84
CA GLY A 889 1.80 -9.85 -6.15
C GLY A 889 2.58 -10.05 -7.45
N SER A 890 3.35 -9.04 -7.85
CA SER A 890 3.88 -8.88 -9.22
C SER A 890 5.38 -9.19 -9.41
N GLY A 891 6.14 -9.46 -8.34
CA GLY A 891 7.55 -9.86 -8.43
C GLY A 891 7.98 -10.72 -7.23
N PRO A 892 9.11 -11.45 -7.32
CA PRO A 892 9.51 -12.44 -6.31
C PRO A 892 9.76 -11.82 -4.93
N ASN A 893 10.43 -10.66 -4.90
CA ASN A 893 10.82 -9.98 -3.66
C ASN A 893 9.75 -8.98 -3.17
N ARG A 894 8.56 -8.97 -3.81
CA ARG A 894 7.44 -8.05 -3.53
C ARG A 894 6.11 -8.75 -3.80
N GLY A 895 5.66 -9.48 -2.79
CA GLY A 895 4.39 -10.18 -2.78
C GLY A 895 4.14 -10.86 -1.45
N HIS A 896 3.15 -11.73 -1.43
CA HIS A 896 2.66 -12.48 -0.28
C HIS A 896 2.40 -13.93 -0.68
N TYR A 897 2.52 -14.88 0.25
CA TYR A 897 2.24 -16.29 -0.03
C TYR A 897 1.20 -16.85 0.92
N ILE A 898 0.17 -17.49 0.35
CA ILE A 898 -0.89 -18.20 1.07
C ILE A 898 -0.90 -19.68 0.65
N SER A 899 -1.54 -20.54 1.43
CA SER A 899 -1.59 -21.98 1.17
C SER A 899 -3.02 -22.49 1.18
N ILE A 900 -3.47 -23.11 0.09
CA ILE A 900 -4.74 -23.83 0.02
C ILE A 900 -4.46 -25.31 0.21
N VAL A 901 -5.16 -25.97 1.14
CA VAL A 901 -4.92 -27.36 1.51
C VAL A 901 -6.21 -28.17 1.63
N LYS A 902 -6.17 -29.44 1.25
CA LYS A 902 -7.30 -30.38 1.28
C LYS A 902 -7.34 -31.11 2.63
N SER A 903 -8.45 -31.01 3.37
CA SER A 903 -8.67 -31.79 4.59
C SER A 903 -9.98 -32.56 4.52
N HIS A 904 -9.90 -33.90 4.47
CA HIS A 904 -11.00 -34.84 4.66
C HIS A 904 -12.28 -34.65 3.81
N GLY A 905 -12.26 -33.82 2.77
CA GLY A 905 -13.39 -33.57 1.87
C GLY A 905 -13.65 -32.09 1.57
N PHE A 906 -13.09 -31.17 2.38
CA PHE A 906 -13.17 -29.73 2.17
C PHE A 906 -11.78 -29.11 2.00
N TRP A 907 -11.75 -27.83 1.62
CA TRP A 907 -10.53 -27.05 1.44
C TRP A 907 -10.42 -25.96 2.50
N LEU A 908 -9.19 -25.70 2.92
CA LEU A 908 -8.83 -24.64 3.85
C LEU A 908 -7.83 -23.71 3.18
N LEU A 909 -8.04 -22.39 3.35
CA LEU A 909 -7.09 -21.35 2.99
C LEU A 909 -6.37 -20.91 4.27
N PHE A 910 -5.05 -21.06 4.27
CA PHE A 910 -4.15 -20.58 5.31
C PHE A 910 -3.44 -19.32 4.83
N ASP A 911 -3.77 -18.20 5.45
CA ASP A 911 -3.10 -16.91 5.27
C ASP A 911 -2.45 -16.51 6.59
N ASP A 912 -1.18 -16.89 6.74
CA ASP A 912 -0.42 -16.78 7.99
C ASP A 912 -1.20 -17.26 9.21
N ASP A 913 -1.61 -16.38 10.15
CA ASP A 913 -2.36 -16.74 11.35
C ASP A 913 -3.87 -16.90 11.15
N MET A 914 -4.39 -16.57 9.97
CA MET A 914 -5.78 -16.77 9.55
C MET A 914 -5.98 -18.13 8.88
N VAL A 915 -7.12 -18.76 9.14
CA VAL A 915 -7.51 -20.05 8.56
C VAL A 915 -9.00 -20.05 8.27
N ASP A 916 -9.35 -20.09 6.98
CA ASP A 916 -10.73 -20.03 6.51
C ASP A 916 -11.10 -21.26 5.67
N LYS A 917 -12.38 -21.65 5.67
CA LYS A 917 -12.91 -22.72 4.80
C LYS A 917 -13.26 -22.11 3.44
N ILE A 918 -12.85 -22.79 2.37
CA ILE A 918 -13.17 -22.37 0.99
C ILE A 918 -13.80 -23.50 0.19
N ASP A 919 -14.53 -23.14 -0.85
CA ASP A 919 -15.10 -24.09 -1.81
C ASP A 919 -14.07 -24.50 -2.86
N ALA A 920 -14.22 -25.71 -3.40
CA ALA A 920 -13.29 -26.25 -4.40
C ALA A 920 -13.28 -25.43 -5.71
N SER A 921 -14.37 -24.72 -6.03
CA SER A 921 -14.47 -23.83 -7.20
C SER A 921 -13.60 -22.58 -7.06
N THR A 922 -13.35 -22.08 -5.84
CA THR A 922 -12.47 -20.92 -5.59
C THR A 922 -11.01 -21.21 -5.99
N ILE A 923 -10.64 -22.48 -6.17
CA ILE A 923 -9.31 -22.87 -6.65
C ILE A 923 -9.08 -22.40 -8.10
N GLU A 924 -10.15 -22.27 -8.90
CA GLU A 924 -10.08 -21.83 -10.29
C GLU A 924 -9.66 -20.36 -10.45
N ASP A 925 -9.93 -19.53 -9.44
CA ASP A 925 -9.55 -18.11 -9.41
C ASP A 925 -8.01 -17.94 -9.44
N PHE A 926 -7.29 -18.92 -8.88
CA PHE A 926 -5.82 -18.94 -8.80
C PHE A 926 -5.13 -19.58 -10.02
N TYR A 927 -5.89 -19.98 -11.06
CA TYR A 927 -5.31 -20.42 -12.33
C TYR A 927 -4.54 -19.28 -13.02
N GLY A 928 -4.97 -18.04 -12.84
CA GLY A 928 -4.41 -16.86 -13.51
C GLY A 928 -5.19 -16.43 -14.76
N LEU A 929 -4.64 -15.44 -15.45
CA LEU A 929 -5.37 -14.57 -16.37
C LEU A 929 -5.48 -15.14 -17.80
N THR A 930 -6.68 -15.13 -18.38
CA THR A 930 -6.91 -15.44 -19.81
C THR A 930 -6.45 -14.34 -20.75
N SER A 931 -6.36 -13.12 -20.23
CA SER A 931 -6.03 -11.87 -20.93
C SER A 931 -5.44 -10.88 -19.92
N ASP A 932 -4.47 -10.06 -20.33
CA ASP A 932 -3.71 -9.15 -19.44
C ASP A 932 -4.54 -7.99 -18.81
N ILE A 933 -5.85 -7.98 -19.01
CA ILE A 933 -6.80 -6.92 -18.63
C ILE A 933 -7.37 -7.12 -17.21
N GLN A 934 -7.34 -8.35 -16.65
CA GLN A 934 -7.90 -8.65 -15.33
C GLN A 934 -6.85 -8.60 -14.20
N LYS A 935 -7.29 -8.25 -12.98
CA LYS A 935 -6.42 -7.79 -11.88
C LYS A 935 -6.07 -8.86 -10.82
N SER A 936 -6.31 -10.15 -11.02
CA SER A 936 -5.83 -11.16 -10.07
C SER A 936 -4.30 -11.34 -10.20
N SER A 937 -3.56 -10.69 -9.30
CA SER A 937 -2.11 -10.91 -9.14
C SER A 937 -1.79 -12.22 -8.41
N GLU A 938 -2.80 -13.05 -8.17
CA GLU A 938 -2.78 -14.22 -7.30
C GLU A 938 -2.84 -15.46 -8.17
N THR A 939 -1.79 -16.27 -8.11
CA THR A 939 -1.63 -17.42 -8.99
C THR A 939 -1.00 -18.57 -8.24
N GLY A 940 -1.51 -19.79 -8.45
CA GLY A 940 -0.84 -21.01 -8.00
C GLY A 940 0.62 -21.01 -8.44
N TYR A 941 1.52 -21.35 -7.53
CA TYR A 941 2.97 -21.22 -7.69
C TYR A 941 3.69 -22.55 -7.46
N ILE A 942 3.31 -23.27 -6.40
CA ILE A 942 3.73 -24.66 -6.15
C ILE A 942 2.49 -25.51 -5.93
N LEU A 943 2.41 -26.66 -6.60
CA LEU A 943 1.29 -27.60 -6.51
C LEU A 943 1.79 -28.92 -5.92
N PHE A 944 1.11 -29.44 -4.91
CA PHE A 944 1.40 -30.73 -4.30
C PHE A 944 0.29 -31.72 -4.69
N TYR A 945 0.69 -32.75 -5.40
CA TYR A 945 -0.17 -33.85 -5.85
C TYR A 945 0.23 -35.13 -5.14
N GLN A 946 -0.70 -35.84 -4.48
CA GLN A 946 -0.46 -37.12 -3.83
C GLN A 946 -1.04 -38.27 -4.66
N SER A 947 -0.26 -39.34 -4.88
CA SER A 947 -0.72 -40.51 -5.65
C SER A 947 -1.81 -41.31 -4.92
N ARG A 948 -2.80 -41.81 -5.67
CA ARG A 948 -3.87 -42.68 -5.14
C ARG A 948 -3.39 -44.07 -4.71
N ASP A 949 -2.29 -44.58 -5.27
CA ASP A 949 -1.73 -45.91 -4.97
C ASP A 949 -1.05 -46.02 -3.58
N CYS A 950 -1.50 -45.22 -2.60
CA CYS A 950 -0.96 -45.15 -1.24
C CYS A 950 -1.96 -45.62 -0.18
N SER A 951 -2.93 -46.45 -0.59
CA SER A 951 -3.82 -47.23 0.28
C SER A 951 -3.21 -48.59 0.62
#